data_AF-A0A949WGR9-F1
#
_entry.id   AF-A0A949WGR9-F1
#
_cell.length_a   1.000
_cell.length_b   1.000
_cell.length_c   1.000
_cell.angle_alpha   90.00
_cell.angle_beta   90.00
_cell.angle_gamma   90.00
#
_symmetry.space_group_name_H-M   'P 1'
#
loop_
_entity.id
_entity.type
_entity.pdbx_description
1 polymer ?
#
loop_
_entity_poly.entity_id
_entity_poly.type
_entity_poly.pdbx_seq_one_letter_code
_entity_poly.pdbx_strand_id
1 'polypeptide(L)'
;MNSFRLPLSLLLALSILPGCKPAPDTAAEESRRLLEQAREENARQAEEIQQRSSDLQQQLADLQKALQEKETAELKARLEAIRLENERLAADAEAARRKSLSLTEELERSRLPKALPYVPPQAPAAPRQPWMSPEDDYSLFYDSLRPHGRWLEVDGYGYAFRPGLADRPGWRPYVDGRWAWTDQGWAWDSNEPFGWACYHYGRWVQVSRHGWLWVPGREWAPAWVSWRYGDDCVGWAPLPPGAGRTGVGHDCDVRYGLGPSSYTFINATHFSRTSYVNVSLSITSITRIFKNTLNVTSIVPSSRGSIFTQRGGPALDWVERRCGSPVMRAPVSFKDRLDRAPDLRRDREHGRPGFHAAPLEIVRGKSRPGIPPIAERIQKPVMLDSWKDVPENRRADLREAMLRQAQLPQPRPALADTPRPAEPTLPRQPETSSPDTPDTPVAGIPGQTRPQPPGGGLPQGDDRHGPSAGPGRRPGFPGGDNGGQARHEPGMNRQDAPQPGSIVEQGRPRQSGNKPGVEQPPLTSKTDPTAAEAAAMKAREEEAARLQQELARRQAAMEAQQARAAEQERQNQGRREMQSRMERQRQEMEKSRQEKLAEESRTREMQFRRHQEEMAAKQAEAEARKRQQEAAMAAQQQAAAQLEQRQAEAMKVREEASRREAEMQERRGREAQEAAMKAQQEAAERQREAAERAQQEAAMRAAQEAAERAQREAAERAQREAMERAQQEAAMRAAQEAAERQREAAERAQREAMERAQQEAAMRAAQEAAERAQREAMERAQREAAERQREMQRQQEEARRQAEEAARRQAEEAARRAAEEAAKQQGQ
;
A
#
# COMPACT_ATOMS: atom_id res chain seq x y z
N MET A 1 83.75 10.99 26.54
CA MET A 1 84.87 11.87 26.97
C MET A 1 85.73 11.10 27.98
N ASN A 2 86.89 11.63 28.37
CA ASN A 2 87.89 11.02 29.26
C ASN A 2 88.67 9.82 28.69
N SER A 3 89.59 10.15 27.77
CA SER A 3 91.03 9.93 27.93
C SER A 3 91.56 8.69 28.67
N PHE A 4 92.27 7.84 27.94
CA PHE A 4 93.54 7.25 28.41
C PHE A 4 94.64 7.53 27.38
N ARG A 5 95.89 7.69 27.81
CA ARG A 5 97.05 8.05 26.98
C ARG A 5 98.24 7.12 27.26
N LEU A 6 98.70 6.40 26.22
CA LEU A 6 100.10 6.00 25.99
C LEU A 6 100.74 5.11 27.10
N PRO A 7 102.01 4.67 26.96
CA PRO A 7 102.89 4.55 25.77
C PRO A 7 102.86 3.09 25.21
N LEU A 8 103.73 2.57 24.34
CA LEU A 8 105.09 2.93 23.89
C LEU A 8 105.26 2.99 22.36
N SER A 9 106.19 3.84 21.94
CA SER A 9 106.97 3.69 20.72
C SER A 9 108.40 3.27 21.10
N LEU A 10 109.25 2.98 20.11
CA LEU A 10 110.59 2.35 20.23
C LEU A 10 110.49 0.84 20.55
N LEU A 11 111.27 -0.05 19.93
CA LEU A 11 112.39 0.14 18.99
C LEU A 11 112.53 -1.09 18.07
N LEU A 12 112.54 -0.89 16.75
CA LEU A 12 113.57 -1.50 15.88
C LEU A 12 113.61 -0.79 14.52
N ALA A 13 114.77 -0.25 14.18
CA ALA A 13 115.11 0.25 12.86
C ALA A 13 116.40 -0.47 12.38
N LEU A 14 116.76 -0.25 11.11
CA LEU A 14 118.04 -0.63 10.50
C LEU A 14 118.29 -2.12 10.21
N SER A 15 117.77 -2.55 9.07
CA SER A 15 118.50 -3.31 8.03
C SER A 15 117.70 -3.16 6.72
N ILE A 16 118.25 -2.88 5.53
CA ILE A 16 119.65 -2.97 5.08
C ILE A 16 120.05 -1.68 4.31
N LEU A 17 121.15 -1.04 4.72
CA LEU A 17 122.11 -0.37 3.84
C LEU A 17 123.53 -0.75 4.33
N PRO A 18 124.53 -0.95 3.45
CA PRO A 18 125.75 -1.66 3.82
C PRO A 18 126.83 -0.76 4.46
N GLY A 19 127.34 -1.14 5.64
CA GLY A 19 128.55 -0.54 6.23
C GLY A 19 128.91 -1.00 7.66
N CYS A 20 130.08 -1.61 7.82
CA CYS A 20 130.88 -1.75 9.06
C CYS A 20 130.34 -2.53 10.30
N LYS A 21 130.78 -3.82 10.39
CA LYS A 21 131.35 -4.59 11.54
C LYS A 21 131.71 -3.85 12.86
N PRO A 22 131.98 -4.56 14.01
CA PRO A 22 131.39 -5.83 14.53
C PRO A 22 131.30 -6.00 16.10
N ALA A 23 130.50 -6.98 16.58
CA ALA A 23 130.67 -7.80 17.84
C ALA A 23 130.64 -7.12 19.26
N PRO A 24 130.53 -7.85 20.41
CA PRO A 24 130.16 -9.26 20.64
C PRO A 24 129.04 -9.54 21.70
N ASP A 25 128.10 -10.42 21.35
CA ASP A 25 127.34 -11.43 22.13
C ASP A 25 126.70 -11.22 23.53
N THR A 26 127.23 -10.47 24.51
CA THR A 26 126.64 -10.50 25.88
C THR A 26 125.24 -9.88 25.97
N ALA A 27 125.01 -8.76 25.30
CA ALA A 27 123.70 -8.10 25.24
C ALA A 27 122.62 -8.95 24.52
N ALA A 28 123.01 -9.96 23.75
CA ALA A 28 122.08 -10.83 23.04
C ALA A 28 121.37 -11.83 23.97
N GLU A 29 122.03 -12.27 25.05
CA GLU A 29 121.43 -13.23 26.00
C GLU A 29 120.44 -12.55 26.96
N GLU A 30 120.76 -11.35 27.46
CA GLU A 30 119.82 -10.57 28.28
C GLU A 30 118.58 -10.15 27.47
N SER A 31 118.78 -9.73 26.21
CA SER A 31 117.68 -9.43 25.29
C SER A 31 116.78 -10.66 25.05
N ARG A 32 117.35 -11.86 24.91
CA ARG A 32 116.56 -13.10 24.79
C ARG A 32 115.73 -13.39 26.04
N ARG A 33 116.31 -13.29 27.25
CA ARG A 33 115.57 -13.54 28.50
C ARG A 33 114.41 -12.56 28.69
N LEU A 34 114.61 -11.28 28.36
CA LEU A 34 113.54 -10.27 28.41
C LEU A 34 112.44 -10.55 27.37
N LEU A 35 112.81 -11.02 26.17
CA LEU A 35 111.84 -11.43 25.14
C LEU A 35 111.09 -12.71 25.52
N GLU A 36 111.71 -13.65 26.22
CA GLU A 36 111.06 -14.86 26.74
C GLU A 36 110.09 -14.53 27.88
N GLN A 37 110.49 -13.68 28.84
CA GLN A 37 109.59 -13.17 29.88
C GLN A 37 108.41 -12.39 29.28
N ALA A 38 108.66 -11.46 28.37
CA ALA A 38 107.59 -10.73 27.67
C ALA A 38 106.69 -11.67 26.85
N ARG A 39 107.22 -12.77 26.30
CA ARG A 39 106.42 -13.79 25.59
C ARG A 39 105.55 -14.59 26.55
N GLU A 40 106.05 -14.98 27.73
CA GLU A 40 105.24 -15.65 28.76
C GLU A 40 104.15 -14.73 29.33
N GLU A 41 104.46 -13.44 29.57
CA GLU A 41 103.47 -12.47 30.03
C GLU A 41 102.38 -12.22 28.97
N ASN A 42 102.76 -12.07 27.69
CA ASN A 42 101.79 -11.98 26.59
C ASN A 42 100.97 -13.27 26.43
N ALA A 43 101.56 -14.45 26.67
CA ALA A 43 100.83 -15.72 26.62
C ALA A 43 99.78 -15.80 27.75
N ARG A 44 100.15 -15.45 29.00
CA ARG A 44 99.22 -15.41 30.13
C ARG A 44 98.12 -14.36 29.94
N GLN A 45 98.45 -13.20 29.37
CA GLN A 45 97.44 -12.19 29.01
C GLN A 45 96.51 -12.69 27.90
N ALA A 46 97.01 -13.42 26.90
CA ALA A 46 96.18 -14.03 25.87
C ALA A 46 95.24 -15.11 26.45
N GLU A 47 95.73 -15.93 27.38
CA GLU A 47 94.92 -16.92 28.12
C GLU A 47 93.85 -16.25 28.99
N GLU A 48 94.20 -15.20 29.76
CA GLU A 48 93.24 -14.43 30.56
C GLU A 48 92.16 -13.76 29.68
N ILE A 49 92.56 -13.16 28.56
CA ILE A 49 91.63 -12.56 27.58
C ILE A 49 90.74 -13.64 26.94
N GLN A 50 91.28 -14.82 26.62
CA GLN A 50 90.51 -15.92 26.05
C GLN A 50 89.52 -16.52 27.06
N GLN A 51 89.92 -16.70 28.32
CA GLN A 51 89.04 -17.15 29.40
C GLN A 51 87.93 -16.13 29.65
N ARG A 52 88.28 -14.85 29.80
CA ARG A 52 87.32 -13.76 29.99
C ARG A 52 86.37 -13.58 28.79
N SER A 53 86.84 -13.87 27.57
CA SER A 53 86.00 -13.92 26.37
C SER A 53 85.01 -15.08 26.43
N SER A 54 85.45 -16.27 26.87
CA SER A 54 84.58 -17.43 27.10
C SER A 54 83.53 -17.16 28.17
N ASP A 55 83.91 -16.53 29.29
CA ASP A 55 82.98 -16.16 30.36
C ASP A 55 81.92 -15.15 29.88
N LEU A 56 82.31 -14.17 29.06
CA LEU A 56 81.38 -13.22 28.45
C LEU A 56 80.47 -13.88 27.40
N GLN A 57 80.96 -14.85 26.63
CA GLN A 57 80.13 -15.64 25.71
C GLN A 57 79.11 -16.51 26.47
N GLN A 58 79.51 -17.11 27.59
CA GLN A 58 78.61 -17.87 28.45
C GLN A 58 77.53 -16.95 29.07
N GLN A 59 77.91 -15.79 29.61
CA GLN A 59 76.96 -14.80 30.13
C GLN A 59 75.96 -14.31 29.06
N LEU A 60 76.40 -14.13 27.81
CA LEU A 60 75.50 -13.78 26.70
C LEU A 60 74.52 -14.91 26.37
N ALA A 61 74.98 -16.17 26.36
CA ALA A 61 74.12 -17.34 26.14
C ALA A 61 73.08 -17.51 27.25
N ASP A 62 73.48 -17.35 28.52
CA ASP A 62 72.58 -17.45 29.68
C ASP A 62 71.56 -16.31 29.71
N LEU A 63 71.95 -15.07 29.34
CA LEU A 63 71.02 -13.95 29.19
C LEU A 63 70.03 -14.15 28.03
N GLN A 64 70.48 -14.68 26.89
CA GLN A 64 69.60 -15.02 25.76
C GLN A 64 68.58 -16.10 26.14
N LYS A 65 69.03 -17.13 26.86
CA LYS A 65 68.15 -18.19 27.38
C LYS A 65 67.13 -17.65 28.37
N ALA A 66 67.56 -16.86 29.35
CA ALA A 66 66.67 -16.24 30.34
C ALA A 66 65.63 -15.31 29.69
N LEU A 67 65.99 -14.61 28.61
CA LEU A 67 65.05 -13.81 27.83
C LEU A 67 64.00 -14.68 27.13
N GLN A 68 64.41 -15.76 26.44
CA GLN A 68 63.47 -16.68 25.78
C GLN A 68 62.56 -17.42 26.77
N GLU A 69 63.07 -17.82 27.94
CA GLU A 69 62.28 -18.44 29.00
C GLU A 69 61.23 -17.45 29.55
N LYS A 70 61.59 -16.17 29.72
CA LYS A 70 60.65 -15.12 30.11
C LYS A 70 59.60 -14.84 29.03
N GLU A 71 60.00 -14.65 27.78
CA GLU A 71 59.08 -14.38 26.66
C GLU A 71 58.10 -15.53 26.44
N THR A 72 58.58 -16.79 26.49
CA THR A 72 57.70 -17.96 26.36
C THR A 72 56.78 -18.15 27.57
N ALA A 73 57.17 -17.73 28.77
CA ALA A 73 56.29 -17.69 29.94
C ALA A 73 55.21 -16.60 29.80
N GLU A 74 55.58 -15.39 29.36
CA GLU A 74 54.64 -14.27 29.16
C GLU A 74 53.63 -14.58 28.04
N LEU A 75 54.09 -15.14 26.92
CA LEU A 75 53.21 -15.57 25.81
C LEU A 75 52.25 -16.68 26.23
N LYS A 76 52.69 -17.66 27.05
CA LYS A 76 51.79 -18.70 27.61
C LYS A 76 50.76 -18.11 28.57
N ALA A 77 51.17 -17.21 29.46
CA ALA A 77 50.26 -16.53 30.38
C ALA A 77 49.21 -15.70 29.63
N ARG A 78 49.63 -15.00 28.56
CA ARG A 78 48.73 -14.21 27.70
C ARG A 78 47.79 -15.08 26.87
N LEU A 79 48.25 -16.23 26.38
CA LEU A 79 47.41 -17.22 25.69
C LEU A 79 46.32 -17.78 26.61
N GLU A 80 46.69 -18.22 27.82
CA GLU A 80 45.73 -18.74 28.81
C GLU A 80 44.78 -17.64 29.33
N ALA A 81 45.22 -16.38 29.44
CA ALA A 81 44.32 -15.26 29.75
C ALA A 81 43.27 -15.03 28.64
N ILE A 82 43.69 -15.01 27.38
CA ILE A 82 42.77 -14.89 26.22
C ILE A 82 41.83 -16.11 26.14
N ARG A 83 42.32 -17.30 26.47
CA ARG A 83 41.50 -18.52 26.54
C ARG A 83 40.43 -18.40 27.62
N LEU A 84 40.80 -18.01 28.84
CA LEU A 84 39.87 -17.85 29.97
C LEU A 84 38.81 -16.77 29.67
N GLU A 85 39.19 -15.70 28.97
CA GLU A 85 38.26 -14.66 28.50
C GLU A 85 37.30 -15.21 27.43
N ASN A 86 37.77 -16.02 26.48
CA ASN A 86 36.90 -16.69 25.50
C ASN A 86 35.94 -17.70 26.16
N GLU A 87 36.42 -18.49 27.13
CA GLU A 87 35.59 -19.43 27.89
C GLU A 87 34.52 -18.68 28.72
N ARG A 88 34.86 -17.53 29.31
CA ARG A 88 33.90 -16.62 29.94
C ARG A 88 32.88 -16.07 28.94
N LEU A 89 33.32 -15.54 27.80
CA LEU A 89 32.42 -14.98 26.78
C LEU A 89 31.48 -16.04 26.19
N ALA A 90 31.93 -17.30 26.10
CA ALA A 90 31.08 -18.43 25.73
C ALA A 90 30.02 -18.72 26.81
N ALA A 91 30.39 -18.69 28.10
CA ALA A 91 29.45 -18.85 29.21
C ALA A 91 28.43 -17.70 29.30
N ASP A 92 28.85 -16.45 29.11
CA ASP A 92 27.98 -15.28 29.06
C ASP A 92 27.04 -15.34 27.85
N ALA A 93 27.52 -15.82 26.68
CA ALA A 93 26.68 -16.06 25.50
C ALA A 93 25.68 -17.22 25.71
N GLU A 94 26.05 -18.28 26.44
CA GLU A 94 25.11 -19.32 26.85
C GLU A 94 24.07 -18.81 27.85
N ALA A 95 24.46 -17.99 28.84
CA ALA A 95 23.53 -17.35 29.76
C ALA A 95 22.53 -16.44 29.01
N ALA A 96 23.01 -15.68 28.02
CA ALA A 96 22.16 -14.89 27.13
C ALA A 96 21.22 -15.76 26.28
N ARG A 97 21.69 -16.88 25.71
CA ARG A 97 20.84 -17.86 25.00
C ARG A 97 19.79 -18.47 25.91
N ARG A 98 20.14 -18.91 27.12
CA ARG A 98 19.21 -19.46 28.12
C ARG A 98 18.17 -18.42 28.55
N LYS A 99 18.57 -17.16 28.74
CA LYS A 99 17.65 -16.05 29.02
C LYS A 99 16.72 -15.75 27.84
N SER A 100 17.23 -15.81 26.61
CA SER A 100 16.43 -15.64 25.38
C SER A 100 15.45 -16.80 25.16
N LEU A 101 15.85 -18.05 25.44
CA LEU A 101 14.96 -19.22 25.41
C LEU A 101 13.88 -19.12 26.48
N SER A 102 14.24 -18.76 27.72
CA SER A 102 13.27 -18.51 28.81
C SER A 102 12.25 -17.43 28.42
N LEU A 103 12.70 -16.29 27.93
CA LEU A 103 11.83 -15.23 27.40
C LEU A 103 10.97 -15.71 26.21
N THR A 104 11.48 -16.63 25.38
CA THR A 104 10.73 -17.21 24.26
C THR A 104 9.66 -18.19 24.75
N GLU A 105 9.94 -19.01 25.76
CA GLU A 105 8.94 -19.85 26.42
C GLU A 105 7.88 -19.02 27.14
N GLU A 106 8.27 -17.92 27.80
CA GLU A 106 7.33 -16.99 28.44
C GLU A 106 6.46 -16.26 27.38
N LEU A 107 7.03 -15.95 26.21
CA LEU A 107 6.28 -15.44 25.06
C LEU A 107 5.35 -16.49 24.43
N GLU A 108 5.76 -17.76 24.31
CA GLU A 108 4.92 -18.85 23.79
C GLU A 108 3.84 -19.29 24.81
N ARG A 109 4.06 -19.13 26.12
CA ARG A 109 3.05 -19.34 27.18
C ARG A 109 2.04 -18.20 27.29
N SER A 110 2.44 -16.97 26.95
CA SER A 110 1.54 -15.80 26.88
C SER A 110 0.87 -15.62 25.51
N ARG A 111 1.37 -16.31 24.47
CA ARG A 111 0.65 -16.50 23.21
C ARG A 111 -0.54 -17.44 23.40
N LEU A 112 -1.64 -17.09 22.73
CA LEU A 112 -2.76 -18.02 22.53
C LEU A 112 -2.27 -19.30 21.82
N PRO A 113 -2.89 -20.47 22.08
CA PRO A 113 -2.37 -21.76 21.67
C PRO A 113 -2.08 -21.82 20.17
N LYS A 114 -0.85 -22.27 19.86
CA LYS A 114 -0.28 -22.36 18.52
C LYS A 114 -1.26 -23.01 17.54
N ALA A 115 -1.57 -22.31 16.46
CA ALA A 115 -2.52 -22.78 15.46
C ALA A 115 -2.13 -24.17 14.92
N LEU A 116 -3.13 -25.03 14.73
CA LEU A 116 -2.96 -26.36 14.14
C LEU A 116 -2.21 -26.27 12.80
N PRO A 117 -1.40 -27.28 12.43
CA PRO A 117 -0.62 -27.26 11.19
C PRO A 117 -1.52 -27.00 9.98
N TYR A 118 -1.10 -26.05 9.13
CA TYR A 118 -1.87 -25.54 8.00
C TYR A 118 -2.26 -26.66 7.02
N VAL A 119 -3.50 -27.12 7.13
CA VAL A 119 -4.19 -27.77 6.01
C VAL A 119 -4.65 -26.64 5.08
N PRO A 120 -4.24 -26.63 3.80
CA PRO A 120 -4.73 -25.61 2.87
C PRO A 120 -6.26 -25.69 2.78
N PRO A 121 -6.98 -24.56 2.87
CA PRO A 121 -8.42 -24.57 2.72
C PRO A 121 -8.75 -25.11 1.33
N GLN A 122 -9.43 -26.25 1.29
CA GLN A 122 -10.03 -26.75 0.05
C GLN A 122 -10.97 -25.66 -0.49
N ALA A 123 -11.01 -25.50 -1.82
CA ALA A 123 -11.91 -24.54 -2.47
C ALA A 123 -13.32 -24.71 -1.88
N PRO A 124 -13.97 -23.63 -1.41
CA PRO A 124 -14.99 -23.70 -0.36
C PRO A 124 -16.07 -24.72 -0.70
N ALA A 125 -16.05 -25.84 0.01
CA ALA A 125 -17.00 -26.91 -0.16
C ALA A 125 -18.40 -26.38 0.16
N ALA A 126 -19.40 -26.80 -0.63
CA ALA A 126 -20.80 -26.47 -0.37
C ALA A 126 -21.14 -26.78 1.10
N PRO A 127 -21.77 -25.85 1.84
CA PRO A 127 -21.81 -25.92 3.29
C PRO A 127 -22.55 -27.17 3.77
N ARG A 128 -22.01 -27.84 4.80
CA ARG A 128 -22.53 -29.12 5.33
C ARG A 128 -23.94 -29.05 5.93
N GLN A 129 -24.50 -27.84 6.06
CA GLN A 129 -25.91 -27.59 6.30
C GLN A 129 -26.34 -26.49 5.33
N PRO A 130 -27.59 -26.53 4.81
CA PRO A 130 -28.07 -25.52 3.88
C PRO A 130 -28.07 -24.15 4.57
N TRP A 131 -27.53 -23.13 3.90
CA TRP A 131 -27.46 -21.77 4.44
C TRP A 131 -28.85 -21.18 4.73
N MET A 132 -29.84 -21.51 3.90
CA MET A 132 -31.25 -21.25 4.16
C MET A 132 -31.88 -22.44 4.89
N SER A 133 -32.58 -22.21 6.00
CA SER A 133 -33.44 -23.26 6.57
C SER A 133 -34.67 -23.47 5.66
N PRO A 134 -35.05 -24.72 5.33
CA PRO A 134 -36.29 -25.00 4.59
C PRO A 134 -37.57 -24.59 5.35
N GLU A 135 -37.47 -24.35 6.66
CA GLU A 135 -38.58 -23.91 7.53
C GLU A 135 -38.73 -22.37 7.60
N ASP A 136 -37.76 -21.61 7.08
CA ASP A 136 -37.74 -20.16 7.15
C ASP A 136 -38.51 -19.52 5.98
N ASP A 137 -39.37 -18.53 6.29
CA ASP A 137 -40.04 -17.74 5.25
C ASP A 137 -39.13 -16.63 4.68
N TYR A 138 -39.07 -16.59 3.35
CA TYR A 138 -38.34 -15.60 2.55
C TYR A 138 -39.24 -15.01 1.43
N SER A 139 -40.56 -15.25 1.47
CA SER A 139 -41.49 -14.95 0.37
C SER A 139 -41.46 -13.49 -0.09
N LEU A 140 -41.28 -12.56 0.86
CA LEU A 140 -41.08 -11.13 0.57
C LEU A 140 -39.95 -10.87 -0.45
N PHE A 141 -38.83 -11.60 -0.37
CA PHE A 141 -37.75 -11.47 -1.35
C PHE A 141 -38.11 -12.12 -2.68
N TYR A 142 -38.73 -13.30 -2.66
CA TYR A 142 -39.09 -14.01 -3.88
C TYR A 142 -39.97 -13.15 -4.79
N ASP A 143 -41.02 -12.53 -4.23
CA ASP A 143 -41.91 -11.65 -4.98
C ASP A 143 -41.27 -10.31 -5.34
N SER A 144 -40.60 -9.64 -4.39
CA SER A 144 -40.05 -8.29 -4.62
C SER A 144 -38.84 -8.27 -5.56
N LEU A 145 -38.07 -9.35 -5.65
CA LEU A 145 -36.87 -9.42 -6.50
C LEU A 145 -37.13 -10.04 -7.87
N ARG A 146 -38.25 -10.76 -8.06
CA ARG A 146 -38.67 -11.36 -9.34
C ARG A 146 -38.64 -10.39 -10.54
N PRO A 147 -38.97 -9.08 -10.43
CA PRO A 147 -38.88 -8.15 -11.56
C PRO A 147 -37.45 -7.75 -11.95
N HIS A 148 -36.42 -8.19 -11.22
CA HIS A 148 -35.05 -7.67 -11.33
C HIS A 148 -33.99 -8.74 -11.66
N GLY A 149 -34.41 -9.99 -11.85
CA GLY A 149 -33.51 -11.13 -12.08
C GLY A 149 -34.25 -12.46 -12.09
N ARG A 150 -33.51 -13.56 -11.90
CA ARG A 150 -34.06 -14.92 -11.87
C ARG A 150 -33.64 -15.68 -10.63
N TRP A 151 -34.51 -16.53 -10.10
CA TRP A 151 -34.21 -17.42 -8.98
C TRP A 151 -33.62 -18.74 -9.48
N LEU A 152 -32.53 -19.17 -8.87
CA LEU A 152 -31.87 -20.44 -9.12
C LEU A 152 -31.91 -21.27 -7.84
N GLU A 153 -32.01 -22.58 -7.97
CA GLU A 153 -31.73 -23.50 -6.86
C GLU A 153 -30.27 -23.93 -6.97
N VAL A 154 -29.52 -23.83 -5.88
CA VAL A 154 -28.07 -24.05 -5.86
C VAL A 154 -27.73 -25.01 -4.72
N ASP A 155 -27.11 -26.13 -5.03
CA ASP A 155 -26.85 -27.17 -4.03
C ASP A 155 -25.97 -26.66 -2.87
N GLY A 156 -26.30 -27.08 -1.65
CA GLY A 156 -25.79 -26.54 -0.39
C GLY A 156 -26.23 -25.11 -0.02
N TYR A 157 -26.68 -24.27 -0.96
CA TYR A 157 -27.05 -22.88 -0.67
C TYR A 157 -28.57 -22.63 -0.62
N GLY A 158 -29.38 -23.43 -1.32
CA GLY A 158 -30.82 -23.23 -1.44
C GLY A 158 -31.19 -22.30 -2.60
N TYR A 159 -32.19 -21.44 -2.42
CA TYR A 159 -32.65 -20.52 -3.47
C TYR A 159 -31.79 -19.26 -3.53
N ALA A 160 -30.98 -19.13 -4.59
CA ALA A 160 -30.15 -17.96 -4.83
C ALA A 160 -30.74 -17.08 -5.94
N PHE A 161 -30.73 -15.76 -5.72
CA PHE A 161 -31.15 -14.78 -6.71
C PHE A 161 -29.99 -14.38 -7.62
N ARG A 162 -30.22 -14.39 -8.93
CA ARG A 162 -29.31 -13.86 -9.94
C ARG A 162 -29.90 -12.58 -10.53
N PRO A 163 -29.38 -11.38 -10.19
CA PRO A 163 -29.82 -10.14 -10.82
C PRO A 163 -29.60 -10.18 -12.33
N GLY A 164 -30.49 -9.56 -13.11
CA GLY A 164 -30.28 -9.41 -14.57
C GLY A 164 -29.06 -8.54 -14.91
N LEU A 165 -28.54 -7.76 -13.96
CA LEU A 165 -27.28 -7.02 -14.10
C LEU A 165 -26.06 -7.95 -14.10
N ALA A 166 -26.16 -9.17 -13.53
CA ALA A 166 -25.06 -10.14 -13.50
C ALA A 166 -24.77 -10.82 -14.86
N ASP A 167 -25.58 -10.55 -15.89
CA ASP A 167 -25.25 -10.87 -17.29
C ASP A 167 -24.26 -9.89 -17.93
N ARG A 168 -24.04 -8.71 -17.32
CA ARG A 168 -23.08 -7.71 -17.82
C ARG A 168 -21.64 -8.10 -17.46
N PRO A 169 -20.70 -8.17 -18.42
CA PRO A 169 -19.29 -8.39 -18.13
C PRO A 169 -18.77 -7.36 -17.12
N GLY A 170 -18.10 -7.84 -16.06
CA GLY A 170 -17.53 -6.97 -15.02
C GLY A 170 -18.50 -6.44 -13.97
N TRP A 171 -19.81 -6.73 -14.03
CA TRP A 171 -20.71 -6.36 -12.93
C TRP A 171 -20.33 -7.09 -11.64
N ARG A 172 -20.34 -6.36 -10.51
CA ARG A 172 -19.98 -6.84 -9.17
C ARG A 172 -20.90 -6.21 -8.12
N PRO A 173 -21.30 -6.96 -7.08
CA PRO A 173 -21.96 -6.41 -5.89
C PRO A 173 -21.12 -5.29 -5.24
N TYR A 174 -21.79 -4.31 -4.64
CA TYR A 174 -21.18 -3.14 -3.99
C TYR A 174 -20.29 -2.30 -4.92
N VAL A 175 -20.74 -2.03 -6.15
CA VAL A 175 -20.02 -1.14 -7.09
C VAL A 175 -20.88 0.02 -7.60
N ASP A 176 -22.15 -0.21 -7.98
CA ASP A 176 -23.05 0.87 -8.39
C ASP A 176 -23.87 1.41 -7.21
N GLY A 177 -23.29 2.38 -6.52
CA GLY A 177 -23.80 2.99 -5.30
C GLY A 177 -22.69 3.72 -4.54
N ARG A 178 -22.97 4.13 -3.30
CA ARG A 178 -22.00 4.82 -2.45
C ARG A 178 -22.03 4.35 -1.00
N TRP A 179 -20.90 4.51 -0.34
CA TRP A 179 -20.81 4.37 1.10
C TRP A 179 -21.40 5.60 1.80
N ALA A 180 -22.34 5.36 2.72
CA ALA A 180 -22.93 6.36 3.59
C ALA A 180 -22.57 6.06 5.05
N TRP A 181 -22.21 7.07 5.82
CA TRP A 181 -21.97 6.92 7.25
C TRP A 181 -23.29 7.00 8.02
N THR A 182 -23.51 6.06 8.94
CA THR A 182 -24.74 5.93 9.74
C THR A 182 -24.42 5.71 11.22
N ASP A 183 -25.44 5.75 12.07
CA ASP A 183 -25.34 5.38 13.49
C ASP A 183 -24.95 3.90 13.70
N GLN A 184 -25.09 3.06 12.67
CA GLN A 184 -24.62 1.68 12.65
C GLN A 184 -23.29 1.47 11.89
N GLY A 185 -22.63 2.56 11.47
CA GLY A 185 -21.38 2.55 10.69
C GLY A 185 -21.59 2.71 9.18
N TRP A 186 -20.64 2.20 8.38
CA TRP A 186 -20.70 2.29 6.92
C TRP A 186 -21.85 1.44 6.32
N ALA A 187 -22.87 2.10 5.79
CA ALA A 187 -23.97 1.50 5.05
C ALA A 187 -23.79 1.67 3.53
N TRP A 188 -24.33 0.73 2.76
CA TRP A 188 -24.30 0.77 1.29
C TRP A 188 -25.59 1.34 0.70
N ASP A 189 -25.54 2.54 0.10
CA ASP A 189 -26.64 3.11 -0.69
C ASP A 189 -26.47 2.73 -2.17
N SER A 190 -27.14 1.63 -2.58
CA SER A 190 -27.14 1.12 -3.96
C SER A 190 -28.01 1.95 -4.91
N ASN A 191 -27.57 2.10 -6.16
CA ASN A 191 -28.39 2.63 -7.24
C ASN A 191 -29.35 1.60 -7.86
N GLU A 192 -29.35 0.36 -7.38
CA GLU A 192 -30.01 -0.80 -7.97
C GLU A 192 -31.29 -1.14 -7.17
N PRO A 193 -32.42 -1.46 -7.83
CA PRO A 193 -33.73 -1.55 -7.17
C PRO A 193 -33.87 -2.73 -6.20
N PHE A 194 -33.06 -3.77 -6.37
CA PHE A 194 -32.95 -4.91 -5.45
C PHE A 194 -32.07 -4.63 -4.22
N GLY A 195 -31.38 -3.48 -4.17
CA GLY A 195 -30.31 -3.22 -3.22
C GLY A 195 -30.72 -3.26 -1.76
N TRP A 196 -31.95 -2.83 -1.44
CA TRP A 196 -32.52 -2.85 -0.08
C TRP A 196 -32.52 -4.26 0.53
N ALA A 197 -32.65 -5.30 -0.29
CA ALA A 197 -32.55 -6.69 0.14
C ALA A 197 -31.11 -7.18 0.01
N CYS A 198 -30.53 -7.09 -1.19
CA CYS A 198 -29.35 -7.88 -1.51
C CYS A 198 -28.05 -7.39 -0.85
N TYR A 199 -28.00 -6.15 -0.37
CA TYR A 199 -26.83 -5.62 0.35
C TYR A 199 -26.96 -5.65 1.88
N HIS A 200 -28.18 -5.87 2.40
CA HIS A 200 -28.46 -5.80 3.83
C HIS A 200 -28.89 -7.13 4.45
N TYR A 201 -29.58 -7.99 3.71
CA TYR A 201 -30.25 -9.19 4.22
C TYR A 201 -29.70 -10.51 3.67
N GLY A 202 -28.41 -10.61 3.33
CA GLY A 202 -27.88 -11.87 2.80
C GLY A 202 -26.39 -11.84 2.52
N ARG A 203 -25.94 -12.72 1.63
CA ARG A 203 -24.52 -12.91 1.29
C ARG A 203 -24.35 -13.12 -0.22
N TRP A 204 -23.18 -12.84 -0.75
CA TRP A 204 -22.90 -12.94 -2.18
C TRP A 204 -21.89 -14.03 -2.48
N VAL A 205 -22.22 -14.90 -3.44
CA VAL A 205 -21.36 -16.00 -3.88
C VAL A 205 -21.10 -15.88 -5.38
N GLN A 206 -19.84 -16.06 -5.81
CA GLN A 206 -19.47 -15.98 -7.21
C GLN A 206 -19.28 -17.38 -7.79
N VAL A 207 -20.26 -17.84 -8.57
CA VAL A 207 -20.30 -19.19 -9.15
C VAL A 207 -19.80 -19.14 -10.58
N SER A 208 -18.87 -20.02 -10.93
CA SER A 208 -18.31 -20.16 -12.26
C SER A 208 -19.42 -20.35 -13.31
N ARG A 209 -19.25 -19.74 -14.49
CA ARG A 209 -20.24 -19.63 -15.59
C ARG A 209 -21.54 -18.87 -15.29
N HIS A 210 -21.93 -18.70 -14.02
CA HIS A 210 -23.19 -18.05 -13.64
C HIS A 210 -23.00 -16.62 -13.12
N GLY A 211 -21.78 -16.27 -12.66
CA GLY A 211 -21.46 -14.95 -12.15
C GLY A 211 -21.81 -14.81 -10.67
N TRP A 212 -22.25 -13.61 -10.26
CA TRP A 212 -22.62 -13.32 -8.88
C TRP A 212 -24.07 -13.70 -8.59
N LEU A 213 -24.25 -14.53 -7.57
CA LEU A 213 -25.54 -14.92 -7.02
C LEU A 213 -25.67 -14.38 -5.59
N TRP A 214 -26.84 -13.88 -5.24
CA TRP A 214 -27.19 -13.50 -3.87
C TRP A 214 -27.90 -14.66 -3.18
N VAL A 215 -27.43 -15.06 -2.00
CA VAL A 215 -28.12 -16.05 -1.17
C VAL A 215 -28.85 -15.30 -0.05
N PRO A 216 -30.19 -15.43 0.07
CA PRO A 216 -30.97 -14.77 1.11
C PRO A 216 -30.52 -15.14 2.53
N GLY A 217 -30.71 -14.21 3.45
CA GLY A 217 -30.50 -14.38 4.87
C GLY A 217 -31.56 -13.63 5.67
N ARG A 218 -31.47 -13.70 6.99
CA ARG A 218 -32.46 -13.12 7.92
C ARG A 218 -31.91 -11.98 8.78
N GLU A 219 -30.60 -11.77 8.70
CA GLU A 219 -29.83 -10.84 9.51
C GLU A 219 -29.62 -9.54 8.72
N TRP A 220 -30.06 -8.40 9.27
CA TRP A 220 -29.77 -7.09 8.69
C TRP A 220 -28.38 -6.61 9.07
N ALA A 221 -27.65 -6.00 8.13
CA ALA A 221 -26.49 -5.15 8.41
C ALA A 221 -26.46 -3.92 7.49
N PRO A 222 -25.74 -2.85 7.86
CA PRO A 222 -25.48 -1.70 6.98
C PRO A 222 -24.83 -2.12 5.65
N ALA A 223 -23.96 -3.14 5.71
CA ALA A 223 -23.44 -3.90 4.58
C ALA A 223 -22.85 -5.22 5.10
N TRP A 224 -22.77 -6.23 4.23
CA TRP A 224 -22.05 -7.49 4.49
C TRP A 224 -20.79 -7.57 3.61
N VAL A 225 -19.77 -6.82 4.02
CA VAL A 225 -18.45 -6.76 3.36
C VAL A 225 -17.29 -7.01 4.33
N SER A 226 -16.22 -7.60 3.81
CA SER A 226 -14.86 -7.50 4.36
C SER A 226 -14.25 -6.17 3.93
N TRP A 227 -13.55 -5.48 4.82
CA TRP A 227 -12.94 -4.15 4.62
C TRP A 227 -11.42 -4.20 4.67
N ARG A 228 -10.74 -3.56 3.71
CA ARG A 228 -9.29 -3.32 3.71
C ARG A 228 -8.96 -1.86 3.37
N TYR A 229 -7.94 -1.28 4.00
CA TYR A 229 -7.36 0.00 3.55
C TYR A 229 -5.85 0.08 3.81
N GLY A 230 -5.17 0.99 3.11
CA GLY A 230 -3.72 1.20 3.13
C GLY A 230 -3.25 1.87 1.83
N ASP A 231 -2.07 2.49 1.83
CA ASP A 231 -1.45 3.14 0.66
C ASP A 231 -2.42 4.01 -0.18
N ASP A 232 -3.15 4.89 0.51
CA ASP A 232 -4.19 5.79 -0.04
C ASP A 232 -5.30 5.08 -0.86
N CYS A 233 -5.45 3.77 -0.66
CA CYS A 233 -6.51 2.96 -1.25
C CYS A 233 -7.47 2.45 -0.17
N VAL A 234 -8.74 2.31 -0.54
CA VAL A 234 -9.77 1.63 0.25
C VAL A 234 -10.38 0.54 -0.63
N GLY A 235 -10.64 -0.63 -0.06
CA GLY A 235 -11.30 -1.71 -0.75
C GLY A 235 -12.20 -2.55 0.13
N TRP A 236 -13.12 -3.24 -0.51
CA TRP A 236 -14.10 -4.10 0.11
C TRP A 236 -14.35 -5.34 -0.73
N ALA A 237 -14.69 -6.45 -0.07
CA ALA A 237 -15.11 -7.70 -0.71
C ALA A 237 -16.48 -8.12 -0.18
N PRO A 238 -17.44 -8.54 -1.03
CA PRO A 238 -18.70 -9.10 -0.57
C PRO A 238 -18.45 -10.35 0.29
N LEU A 239 -19.11 -10.47 1.44
CA LEU A 239 -18.99 -11.66 2.27
C LEU A 239 -19.82 -12.82 1.70
N PRO A 240 -19.25 -14.03 1.57
CA PRO A 240 -19.96 -15.22 1.14
C PRO A 240 -20.80 -15.83 2.27
N PRO A 241 -21.74 -16.75 1.95
CA PRO A 241 -22.45 -17.54 2.94
C PRO A 241 -21.48 -18.55 3.59
N GLY A 242 -21.31 -18.49 4.91
CA GLY A 242 -20.29 -19.32 5.58
C GLY A 242 -19.99 -19.05 7.06
N ALA A 243 -20.64 -18.09 7.74
CA ALA A 243 -20.55 -17.94 9.19
C ALA A 243 -21.92 -17.71 9.84
N GLY A 244 -22.10 -18.28 11.02
CA GLY A 244 -23.26 -18.05 11.86
C GLY A 244 -23.19 -16.76 12.68
N ARG A 245 -24.14 -16.64 13.61
CA ARG A 245 -24.54 -15.46 14.39
C ARG A 245 -23.46 -14.80 15.29
N THR A 246 -22.22 -15.27 15.27
CA THR A 246 -21.14 -14.84 16.18
C THR A 246 -20.37 -13.60 15.71
N GLY A 247 -20.74 -13.03 14.57
CA GLY A 247 -20.09 -11.84 13.99
C GLY A 247 -18.86 -12.15 13.14
N VAL A 248 -18.29 -11.11 12.54
CA VAL A 248 -17.21 -11.19 11.54
C VAL A 248 -16.08 -10.24 11.93
N GLY A 249 -14.90 -10.81 12.18
CA GLY A 249 -13.68 -10.05 12.51
C GLY A 249 -12.74 -9.88 11.31
N HIS A 250 -11.61 -9.21 11.56
CA HIS A 250 -10.57 -8.96 10.56
C HIS A 250 -9.91 -10.23 9.98
N ASP A 251 -10.09 -11.39 10.63
CA ASP A 251 -9.64 -12.71 10.17
C ASP A 251 -10.47 -13.26 9.00
N CYS A 252 -11.58 -12.60 8.65
CA CYS A 252 -12.53 -13.01 7.62
C CYS A 252 -11.91 -13.35 6.25
N ASP A 253 -10.82 -12.67 5.85
CA ASP A 253 -10.15 -12.97 4.59
C ASP A 253 -9.53 -14.37 4.57
N VAL A 254 -9.04 -14.85 5.72
CA VAL A 254 -8.58 -16.23 5.89
C VAL A 254 -9.77 -17.16 6.08
N ARG A 255 -10.72 -16.78 6.95
CA ARG A 255 -11.91 -17.58 7.32
C ARG A 255 -12.78 -17.95 6.11
N TYR A 256 -12.91 -17.07 5.12
CA TYR A 256 -13.72 -17.29 3.91
C TYR A 256 -12.90 -17.39 2.61
N GLY A 257 -11.57 -17.34 2.69
CA GLY A 257 -10.70 -17.41 1.51
C GLY A 257 -10.80 -16.22 0.57
N LEU A 258 -10.93 -14.99 1.07
CA LEU A 258 -11.08 -13.77 0.26
C LEU A 258 -9.72 -13.31 -0.30
N GLY A 259 -9.29 -13.96 -1.38
CA GLY A 259 -8.11 -13.52 -2.15
C GLY A 259 -8.33 -12.19 -2.89
N PRO A 260 -7.27 -11.61 -3.48
CA PRO A 260 -7.30 -10.31 -4.16
C PRO A 260 -8.43 -10.12 -5.19
N SER A 261 -8.84 -11.17 -5.90
CA SER A 261 -9.89 -11.07 -6.95
C SER A 261 -11.31 -10.87 -6.37
N SER A 262 -11.52 -11.20 -5.09
CA SER A 262 -12.78 -10.96 -4.37
C SER A 262 -13.02 -9.49 -4.06
N TYR A 263 -11.97 -8.67 -4.09
CA TYR A 263 -12.03 -7.26 -3.72
C TYR A 263 -12.34 -6.33 -4.89
N THR A 264 -13.10 -5.28 -4.59
CA THR A 264 -13.08 -4.01 -5.31
C THR A 264 -12.20 -3.05 -4.50
N PHE A 265 -11.27 -2.34 -5.14
CA PHE A 265 -10.52 -1.24 -4.52
C PHE A 265 -10.71 0.05 -5.32
N ILE A 266 -10.65 1.18 -4.64
CA ILE A 266 -10.58 2.53 -5.22
C ILE A 266 -9.44 3.31 -4.55
N ASN A 267 -8.96 4.37 -5.20
CA ASN A 267 -8.20 5.41 -4.50
C ASN A 267 -9.14 6.17 -3.54
N ALA A 268 -8.66 6.51 -2.34
CA ALA A 268 -9.47 7.11 -1.28
C ALA A 268 -10.06 8.49 -1.64
N THR A 269 -9.43 9.26 -2.53
CA THR A 269 -9.98 10.53 -3.05
C THR A 269 -11.32 10.36 -3.78
N HIS A 270 -11.61 9.16 -4.27
CA HIS A 270 -12.87 8.84 -4.95
C HIS A 270 -13.96 8.29 -4.04
N PHE A 271 -13.72 8.17 -2.72
CA PHE A 271 -14.65 7.48 -1.82
C PHE A 271 -16.01 8.19 -1.66
N SER A 272 -16.06 9.53 -1.78
CA SER A 272 -17.32 10.30 -1.71
C SER A 272 -18.20 10.25 -2.98
N ARG A 273 -17.77 9.55 -4.06
CA ARG A 273 -18.56 9.43 -5.32
C ARG A 273 -19.87 8.68 -5.13
N THR A 274 -20.84 8.94 -6.02
CA THR A 274 -22.17 8.33 -6.05
C THR A 274 -22.25 6.95 -6.72
N SER A 275 -21.17 6.52 -7.39
CA SER A 275 -21.00 5.21 -8.01
C SER A 275 -19.50 4.95 -8.22
N TYR A 276 -19.04 3.69 -8.06
CA TYR A 276 -17.63 3.31 -8.18
C TYR A 276 -17.29 2.54 -9.47
N VAL A 277 -18.29 2.34 -10.36
CA VAL A 277 -18.17 1.56 -11.61
C VAL A 277 -16.96 1.97 -12.45
N ASN A 278 -16.73 3.27 -12.62
CA ASN A 278 -15.67 3.82 -13.48
C ASN A 278 -14.40 4.25 -12.72
N VAL A 279 -14.24 3.87 -11.44
CA VAL A 279 -13.06 4.22 -10.61
C VAL A 279 -12.46 3.03 -9.85
N SER A 280 -12.97 1.82 -10.08
CA SER A 280 -12.44 0.58 -9.52
C SER A 280 -11.06 0.25 -10.11
N LEU A 281 -10.09 -0.07 -9.26
CA LEU A 281 -8.72 -0.38 -9.67
C LEU A 281 -8.63 -1.73 -10.40
N SER A 282 -7.69 -1.83 -11.36
CA SER A 282 -7.42 -3.07 -12.08
C SER A 282 -6.81 -4.15 -11.16
N ILE A 283 -7.06 -5.42 -11.48
CA ILE A 283 -6.61 -6.57 -10.66
C ILE A 283 -5.09 -6.64 -10.46
N THR A 284 -4.31 -6.18 -11.45
CA THR A 284 -2.85 -6.03 -11.38
C THR A 284 -2.43 -5.03 -10.31
N SER A 285 -3.18 -3.93 -10.15
CA SER A 285 -2.96 -2.95 -9.09
C SER A 285 -3.46 -3.45 -7.74
N ILE A 286 -4.62 -4.12 -7.69
CA ILE A 286 -5.13 -4.76 -6.46
C ILE A 286 -4.09 -5.74 -5.90
N THR A 287 -3.53 -6.63 -6.72
CA THR A 287 -2.51 -7.61 -6.29
C THR A 287 -1.22 -6.94 -5.81
N ARG A 288 -0.90 -5.72 -6.27
CA ARG A 288 0.24 -4.94 -5.77
C ARG A 288 -0.02 -4.36 -4.38
N ILE A 289 -1.17 -3.70 -4.18
CA ILE A 289 -1.50 -3.02 -2.91
C ILE A 289 -1.97 -3.99 -1.81
N PHE A 290 -2.47 -5.17 -2.16
CA PHE A 290 -3.11 -6.09 -1.20
C PHE A 290 -2.23 -6.41 0.01
N LYS A 291 -0.92 -6.63 -0.21
CA LYS A 291 0.09 -6.95 0.82
C LYS A 291 0.26 -5.83 1.85
N ASN A 292 0.06 -4.58 1.45
CA ASN A 292 0.29 -3.37 2.26
C ASN A 292 -0.99 -2.88 2.96
N THR A 293 -2.16 -3.26 2.43
CA THR A 293 -3.44 -2.98 3.10
C THR A 293 -3.65 -3.86 4.33
N LEU A 294 -4.34 -3.33 5.35
CA LEU A 294 -4.77 -4.07 6.54
C LEU A 294 -6.26 -4.39 6.44
N ASN A 295 -6.68 -5.58 6.90
CA ASN A 295 -8.10 -5.86 7.12
C ASN A 295 -8.59 -5.19 8.41
N VAL A 296 -9.72 -4.50 8.33
CA VAL A 296 -10.33 -3.73 9.43
C VAL A 296 -11.81 -4.07 9.62
N THR A 297 -12.19 -5.32 9.32
CA THR A 297 -13.57 -5.80 9.41
C THR A 297 -13.99 -6.03 10.86
N SER A 298 -15.09 -5.41 11.28
CA SER A 298 -15.70 -5.63 12.58
C SER A 298 -17.23 -5.53 12.47
N ILE A 299 -17.87 -6.65 12.12
CA ILE A 299 -19.33 -6.78 12.09
C ILE A 299 -19.74 -7.53 13.35
N VAL A 300 -20.56 -6.90 14.20
CA VAL A 300 -21.00 -7.49 15.47
C VAL A 300 -22.51 -7.52 15.59
N PRO A 301 -23.10 -8.52 16.26
CA PRO A 301 -24.53 -8.49 16.57
C PRO A 301 -24.84 -7.27 17.45
N SER A 302 -25.91 -6.57 17.12
CA SER A 302 -26.51 -5.54 17.96
C SER A 302 -27.29 -6.18 19.11
N SER A 303 -27.69 -5.39 20.11
CA SER A 303 -28.61 -5.84 21.18
C SER A 303 -29.95 -6.33 20.61
N ARG A 304 -30.36 -5.81 19.45
CA ARG A 304 -31.51 -6.28 18.66
C ARG A 304 -31.07 -7.43 17.76
N GLY A 305 -30.80 -8.61 18.34
CA GLY A 305 -29.94 -9.68 17.78
C GLY A 305 -30.24 -10.33 16.41
N SER A 306 -31.15 -9.80 15.58
CA SER A 306 -31.21 -10.07 14.12
C SER A 306 -30.66 -8.91 13.27
N ILE A 307 -30.07 -7.91 13.94
CA ILE A 307 -29.48 -6.70 13.37
C ILE A 307 -28.01 -6.65 13.80
N PHE A 308 -27.12 -6.31 12.88
CA PHE A 308 -25.69 -6.22 13.08
C PHE A 308 -25.19 -4.78 12.85
N THR A 309 -24.12 -4.42 13.53
CA THR A 309 -23.47 -3.09 13.48
C THR A 309 -22.10 -3.22 12.81
N GLN A 310 -21.80 -2.33 11.85
CA GLN A 310 -20.50 -2.23 11.18
C GLN A 310 -19.59 -1.29 11.99
N ARG A 311 -18.75 -1.84 12.88
CA ARG A 311 -17.75 -1.06 13.64
C ARG A 311 -16.39 -0.96 12.93
N GLY A 312 -16.25 -1.66 11.81
CA GLY A 312 -15.06 -1.69 10.96
C GLY A 312 -15.13 -0.74 9.76
N GLY A 313 -14.17 -0.89 8.85
CA GLY A 313 -13.98 -0.01 7.70
C GLY A 313 -12.99 1.12 7.96
N PRO A 314 -12.74 2.00 6.97
CA PRO A 314 -11.86 3.15 7.13
C PRO A 314 -12.45 4.16 8.12
N ALA A 315 -11.58 4.89 8.85
CA ALA A 315 -12.01 5.92 9.77
C ALA A 315 -12.65 7.11 9.03
N LEU A 316 -13.76 7.64 9.58
CA LEU A 316 -14.58 8.68 8.95
C LEU A 316 -13.79 9.95 8.62
N ASP A 317 -12.99 10.42 9.57
CA ASP A 317 -12.14 11.60 9.47
C ASP A 317 -10.98 11.41 8.47
N TRP A 318 -10.41 10.19 8.40
CA TRP A 318 -9.39 9.79 7.43
C TRP A 318 -9.93 9.82 6.00
N VAL A 319 -11.20 9.44 5.80
CA VAL A 319 -11.90 9.51 4.51
C VAL A 319 -12.23 10.95 4.15
N GLU A 320 -12.85 11.73 5.04
CA GLU A 320 -13.27 13.11 4.75
C GLU A 320 -12.06 14.01 4.44
N ARG A 321 -10.94 13.85 5.16
CA ARG A 321 -9.66 14.53 4.84
C ARG A 321 -9.11 14.17 3.45
N ARG A 322 -9.32 12.95 2.96
CA ARG A 322 -8.82 12.48 1.65
C ARG A 322 -9.76 12.81 0.50
N CYS A 323 -11.06 12.92 0.74
CA CYS A 323 -12.04 13.36 -0.25
C CYS A 323 -12.04 14.89 -0.41
N GLY A 324 -11.59 15.65 0.60
CA GLY A 324 -11.75 17.10 0.64
C GLY A 324 -13.22 17.54 0.84
N SER A 325 -14.10 16.61 1.17
CA SER A 325 -15.55 16.78 1.25
C SER A 325 -16.13 15.90 2.37
N PRO A 326 -17.14 16.37 3.13
CA PRO A 326 -17.92 15.50 4.00
C PRO A 326 -18.52 14.31 3.23
N VAL A 327 -18.61 13.14 3.86
CA VAL A 327 -19.28 11.98 3.25
C VAL A 327 -20.80 12.06 3.43
N MET A 328 -21.53 11.26 2.64
CA MET A 328 -22.99 11.11 2.81
C MET A 328 -23.29 10.58 4.22
N ARG A 329 -24.23 11.23 4.93
CA ARG A 329 -24.64 10.86 6.31
C ARG A 329 -26.15 10.65 6.39
N ALA A 330 -26.57 9.49 6.88
CA ALA A 330 -27.96 9.06 6.95
C ALA A 330 -28.26 8.24 8.21
N PRO A 331 -29.47 8.34 8.80
CA PRO A 331 -29.87 7.54 9.96
C PRO A 331 -30.39 6.15 9.55
N VAL A 332 -30.20 5.15 10.42
CA VAL A 332 -30.90 3.87 10.34
C VAL A 332 -32.22 3.95 11.10
N SER A 333 -33.34 3.89 10.37
CA SER A 333 -34.66 3.73 10.99
C SER A 333 -34.91 2.27 11.32
N PHE A 334 -35.06 1.97 12.60
CA PHE A 334 -35.39 0.63 13.08
C PHE A 334 -36.91 0.39 12.98
N LYS A 335 -37.31 -0.80 12.53
CA LYS A 335 -38.72 -1.25 12.53
C LYS A 335 -38.78 -2.67 13.13
N ASP A 336 -39.90 -3.00 13.76
CA ASP A 336 -40.06 -4.31 14.42
C ASP A 336 -40.22 -5.47 13.42
N ARG A 337 -40.67 -5.16 12.20
CA ARG A 337 -40.92 -6.08 11.10
C ARG A 337 -40.70 -5.39 9.75
N LEU A 338 -40.42 -6.16 8.70
CA LEU A 338 -40.40 -5.69 7.32
C LEU A 338 -41.54 -6.33 6.51
N ASP A 339 -42.64 -5.61 6.33
CA ASP A 339 -43.86 -6.12 5.66
C ASP A 339 -43.89 -5.93 4.14
N ARG A 340 -43.10 -4.98 3.62
CA ARG A 340 -42.96 -4.71 2.19
C ARG A 340 -41.56 -4.20 1.85
N ALA A 341 -41.22 -4.27 0.56
CA ALA A 341 -40.06 -3.58 0.01
C ALA A 341 -40.11 -2.06 0.31
N PRO A 342 -39.00 -1.45 0.76
CA PRO A 342 -38.81 0.00 0.80
C PRO A 342 -38.95 0.65 -0.59
N ASP A 343 -39.46 1.89 -0.62
CA ASP A 343 -39.61 2.66 -1.87
C ASP A 343 -38.36 3.52 -2.08
N LEU A 344 -37.29 2.88 -2.56
CA LEU A 344 -35.98 3.51 -2.80
C LEU A 344 -36.03 4.74 -3.73
N ARG A 345 -37.12 4.94 -4.50
CA ARG A 345 -37.32 6.15 -5.30
C ARG A 345 -37.82 7.29 -4.41
N ARG A 346 -38.93 7.07 -3.69
CA ARG A 346 -39.50 8.06 -2.75
C ARG A 346 -38.51 8.46 -1.66
N ASP A 347 -37.73 7.52 -1.15
CA ASP A 347 -36.70 7.82 -0.14
C ASP A 347 -35.63 8.76 -0.73
N ARG A 348 -35.25 8.58 -2.00
CA ARG A 348 -34.27 9.43 -2.70
C ARG A 348 -34.80 10.80 -3.11
N GLU A 349 -36.11 10.96 -3.33
CA GLU A 349 -36.75 12.27 -3.59
C GLU A 349 -36.54 13.26 -2.43
N HIS A 350 -36.35 12.76 -1.20
CA HIS A 350 -36.08 13.57 0.00
C HIS A 350 -34.58 13.89 0.18
N GLY A 351 -33.73 13.61 -0.81
CA GLY A 351 -32.32 14.01 -0.85
C GLY A 351 -31.36 13.24 0.09
N ARG A 352 -31.86 12.30 0.89
CA ARG A 352 -31.06 11.43 1.78
C ARG A 352 -31.59 9.99 1.74
N PRO A 353 -30.74 8.95 1.69
CA PRO A 353 -31.21 7.57 1.71
C PRO A 353 -31.83 7.21 3.06
N GLY A 354 -33.03 6.63 3.04
CA GLY A 354 -33.66 6.04 4.21
C GLY A 354 -33.19 4.60 4.42
N PHE A 355 -32.33 4.36 5.41
CA PHE A 355 -31.99 2.98 5.79
C PHE A 355 -33.06 2.40 6.72
N HIS A 356 -33.45 1.15 6.46
CA HIS A 356 -34.48 0.45 7.24
C HIS A 356 -33.92 -0.87 7.77
N ALA A 357 -33.68 -0.91 9.08
CA ALA A 357 -33.22 -2.11 9.79
C ALA A 357 -34.39 -2.79 10.50
N ALA A 358 -34.75 -3.99 10.06
CA ALA A 358 -35.91 -4.70 10.57
C ALA A 358 -35.70 -6.23 10.54
N PRO A 359 -36.06 -6.98 11.58
CA PRO A 359 -36.04 -8.44 11.53
C PRO A 359 -37.02 -9.00 10.47
N LEU A 360 -36.65 -10.13 9.85
CA LEU A 360 -37.62 -10.99 9.16
C LEU A 360 -38.25 -11.95 10.19
N GLU A 361 -39.57 -12.16 10.11
CA GLU A 361 -40.32 -12.97 11.08
C GLU A 361 -40.08 -14.48 10.93
N ILE A 362 -39.86 -15.19 12.05
CA ILE A 362 -39.75 -16.66 12.04
C ILE A 362 -41.17 -17.25 12.12
N VAL A 363 -41.83 -17.40 10.96
CA VAL A 363 -43.19 -17.96 10.85
C VAL A 363 -43.18 -19.46 11.16
N ARG A 364 -43.18 -19.82 12.45
CA ARG A 364 -43.23 -21.22 12.92
C ARG A 364 -44.63 -21.82 12.78
N GLY A 365 -45.08 -22.01 11.55
CA GLY A 365 -46.16 -22.95 11.20
C GLY A 365 -47.23 -22.45 10.21
N LYS A 366 -48.00 -23.42 9.74
CA LYS A 366 -49.19 -23.34 8.87
C LYS A 366 -49.00 -22.84 7.43
N SER A 367 -48.23 -21.80 7.15
CA SER A 367 -47.87 -21.46 5.77
C SER A 367 -46.63 -22.23 5.33
N ARG A 368 -46.69 -22.89 4.17
CA ARG A 368 -45.45 -23.30 3.46
C ARG A 368 -44.80 -22.03 2.90
N PRO A 369 -43.48 -21.82 3.07
CA PRO A 369 -42.78 -20.75 2.36
C PRO A 369 -43.05 -20.83 0.86
N GLY A 370 -43.36 -19.70 0.21
CA GLY A 370 -43.61 -19.68 -1.22
C GLY A 370 -42.35 -20.09 -1.97
N ILE A 371 -42.40 -21.14 -2.78
CA ILE A 371 -41.23 -21.53 -3.60
C ILE A 371 -41.12 -20.56 -4.78
N PRO A 372 -39.99 -19.87 -5.00
CA PRO A 372 -39.84 -18.97 -6.13
C PRO A 372 -39.89 -19.74 -7.46
N PRO A 373 -40.27 -19.09 -8.59
CA PRO A 373 -40.16 -19.70 -9.91
C PRO A 373 -38.68 -19.95 -10.25
N ILE A 374 -38.24 -21.20 -10.10
CA ILE A 374 -36.86 -21.65 -10.34
C ILE A 374 -36.59 -21.66 -11.85
N ALA A 375 -35.61 -20.89 -12.31
CA ALA A 375 -35.17 -20.89 -13.70
C ALA A 375 -34.12 -21.97 -14.01
N GLU A 376 -33.33 -22.40 -13.02
CA GLU A 376 -32.19 -23.30 -13.19
C GLU A 376 -31.86 -24.01 -11.86
N ARG A 377 -31.38 -25.27 -11.92
CA ARG A 377 -30.96 -26.06 -10.74
C ARG A 377 -29.48 -26.43 -10.86
N ILE A 378 -28.61 -25.87 -10.02
CA ILE A 378 -27.15 -26.05 -10.05
C ILE A 378 -26.74 -27.11 -9.01
N GLN A 379 -26.64 -28.36 -9.44
CA GLN A 379 -26.31 -29.51 -8.57
C GLN A 379 -24.85 -29.59 -8.09
N LYS A 380 -23.92 -28.92 -8.79
CA LYS A 380 -22.48 -28.91 -8.44
C LYS A 380 -21.89 -27.52 -8.66
N PRO A 381 -22.18 -26.55 -7.78
CA PRO A 381 -21.78 -25.16 -7.98
C PRO A 381 -20.27 -24.99 -7.79
N VAL A 382 -19.54 -24.81 -8.90
CA VAL A 382 -18.10 -24.53 -8.87
C VAL A 382 -17.88 -23.07 -8.48
N MET A 383 -17.31 -22.81 -7.31
CA MET A 383 -16.93 -21.47 -6.85
C MET A 383 -15.82 -20.89 -7.73
N LEU A 384 -15.86 -19.58 -7.99
CA LEU A 384 -14.76 -18.89 -8.68
C LEU A 384 -13.57 -18.73 -7.73
N ASP A 385 -12.38 -19.18 -8.13
CA ASP A 385 -11.16 -18.99 -7.34
C ASP A 385 -10.79 -17.50 -7.23
N SER A 386 -10.77 -17.00 -5.99
CA SER A 386 -10.35 -15.64 -5.65
C SER A 386 -8.87 -15.35 -5.91
N TRP A 387 -8.08 -16.39 -6.19
CA TRP A 387 -6.65 -16.31 -6.53
C TRP A 387 -6.36 -16.44 -8.03
N LYS A 388 -7.37 -16.71 -8.87
CA LYS A 388 -7.16 -17.06 -10.29
C LYS A 388 -6.31 -16.02 -11.04
N ASP A 389 -6.55 -14.74 -10.78
CA ASP A 389 -5.90 -13.61 -11.46
C ASP A 389 -4.59 -13.16 -10.77
N VAL A 390 -4.22 -13.79 -9.66
CA VAL A 390 -2.97 -13.55 -8.92
C VAL A 390 -1.85 -14.41 -9.51
N PRO A 391 -0.70 -13.85 -9.92
CA PRO A 391 0.45 -14.62 -10.39
C PRO A 391 0.96 -15.62 -9.34
N GLU A 392 1.23 -16.87 -9.76
CA GLU A 392 1.56 -17.98 -8.86
C GLU A 392 2.74 -17.66 -7.92
N ASN A 393 3.78 -17.02 -8.45
CA ASN A 393 4.97 -16.58 -7.70
C ASN A 393 4.71 -15.55 -6.58
N ARG A 394 3.48 -15.04 -6.44
CA ARG A 394 3.05 -14.17 -5.34
C ARG A 394 1.91 -14.75 -4.50
N ARG A 395 1.34 -15.91 -4.86
CA ARG A 395 0.24 -16.54 -4.10
C ARG A 395 0.68 -17.00 -2.72
N ALA A 396 1.89 -17.55 -2.58
CA ALA A 396 2.45 -17.97 -1.29
C ALA A 396 2.64 -16.77 -0.33
N ASP A 397 3.45 -15.79 -0.74
CA ASP A 397 3.68 -14.51 -0.03
C ASP A 397 2.41 -13.84 0.47
N LEU A 398 1.40 -13.72 -0.39
CA LEU A 398 0.15 -13.04 -0.07
C LEU A 398 -0.69 -13.83 0.93
N ARG A 399 -0.76 -15.17 0.79
CA ARG A 399 -1.44 -16.04 1.76
C ARG A 399 -0.74 -16.00 3.11
N GLU A 400 0.60 -16.04 3.15
CA GLU A 400 1.37 -15.95 4.39
C GLU A 400 1.23 -14.57 5.06
N ALA A 401 1.17 -13.49 4.27
CA ALA A 401 0.87 -12.14 4.77
C ALA A 401 -0.54 -12.04 5.36
N MET A 402 -1.56 -12.60 4.70
CA MET A 402 -2.94 -12.65 5.22
C MET A 402 -3.02 -13.48 6.51
N LEU A 403 -2.37 -14.65 6.55
CA LEU A 403 -2.30 -15.49 7.74
C LEU A 403 -1.63 -14.77 8.91
N ARG A 404 -0.55 -14.02 8.68
CA ARG A 404 0.06 -13.16 9.70
C ARG A 404 -0.87 -12.04 10.15
N GLN A 405 -1.53 -11.33 9.23
CA GLN A 405 -2.48 -10.27 9.56
C GLN A 405 -3.65 -10.78 10.42
N ALA A 406 -4.23 -11.94 10.10
CA ALA A 406 -5.35 -12.54 10.82
C ALA A 406 -5.00 -13.08 12.24
N GLN A 407 -3.71 -13.12 12.59
CA GLN A 407 -3.22 -13.52 13.92
C GLN A 407 -2.86 -12.31 14.81
N LEU A 408 -2.89 -11.09 14.27
CA LEU A 408 -2.64 -9.88 15.05
C LEU A 408 -3.88 -9.51 15.89
N PRO A 409 -3.72 -8.74 16.99
CA PRO A 409 -4.87 -8.14 17.65
C PRO A 409 -5.59 -7.19 16.69
N GLN A 410 -6.93 -7.17 16.78
CA GLN A 410 -7.80 -6.32 15.96
C GLN A 410 -7.31 -4.85 15.97
N PRO A 411 -7.15 -4.21 14.80
CA PRO A 411 -6.92 -2.76 14.74
C PRO A 411 -8.12 -2.01 15.37
N ARG A 412 -7.84 -0.87 16.00
CA ARG A 412 -8.83 -0.14 16.82
C ARG A 412 -10.07 0.23 15.97
N PRO A 413 -11.31 -0.10 16.40
CA PRO A 413 -12.50 0.08 15.54
C PRO A 413 -12.80 1.55 15.21
N ALA A 414 -13.18 1.83 13.96
CA ALA A 414 -13.47 3.18 13.47
C ALA A 414 -14.64 3.88 14.21
N LEU A 415 -15.55 3.11 14.82
CA LEU A 415 -16.67 3.64 15.62
C LEU A 415 -16.26 4.07 17.05
N ALA A 416 -14.98 3.98 17.42
CA ALA A 416 -14.50 4.41 18.74
C ALA A 416 -14.38 5.93 18.87
N ASP A 417 -14.12 6.64 17.75
CA ASP A 417 -13.73 8.05 17.75
C ASP A 417 -14.88 9.02 17.41
N THR A 418 -16.11 8.53 17.29
CA THR A 418 -17.31 9.39 17.25
C THR A 418 -17.80 9.69 18.67
N PRO A 419 -17.79 10.94 19.15
CA PRO A 419 -18.50 11.31 20.36
C PRO A 419 -19.98 10.92 20.21
N ARG A 420 -20.56 10.29 21.25
CA ARG A 420 -22.01 10.17 21.34
C ARG A 420 -22.59 11.59 21.18
N PRO A 421 -23.53 11.85 20.24
CA PRO A 421 -24.23 13.12 20.21
C PRO A 421 -24.79 13.37 21.61
N ALA A 422 -24.48 14.54 22.19
CA ALA A 422 -25.05 14.90 23.48
C ALA A 422 -26.56 14.73 23.39
N GLU A 423 -27.17 14.09 24.40
CA GLU A 423 -28.62 14.09 24.52
C GLU A 423 -29.08 15.56 24.44
N PRO A 424 -30.22 15.86 23.78
CA PRO A 424 -30.69 17.22 23.67
C PRO A 424 -31.10 17.70 25.07
N THR A 425 -30.12 18.28 25.78
CA THR A 425 -30.32 18.97 27.05
C THR A 425 -31.38 20.02 26.79
N LEU A 426 -32.60 19.75 27.25
CA LEU A 426 -33.69 20.71 27.25
C LEU A 426 -33.12 22.02 27.80
N PRO A 427 -33.25 23.15 27.09
CA PRO A 427 -32.63 24.39 27.52
C PRO A 427 -33.13 24.70 28.92
N ARG A 428 -32.22 24.65 29.91
CA ARG A 428 -32.50 25.18 31.24
C ARG A 428 -32.97 26.61 31.02
N GLN A 429 -34.20 26.90 31.44
CA GLN A 429 -34.68 28.27 31.44
C GLN A 429 -33.69 29.10 32.27
N PRO A 430 -33.26 30.29 31.78
CA PRO A 430 -32.44 31.17 32.59
C PRO A 430 -33.23 31.53 33.84
N GLU A 431 -32.63 31.36 35.02
CA GLU A 431 -33.30 31.67 36.28
C GLU A 431 -33.47 33.19 36.39
N THR A 432 -34.67 33.66 36.04
CA THR A 432 -35.06 35.07 36.19
C THR A 432 -35.27 35.37 37.67
N SER A 433 -34.25 35.95 38.30
CA SER A 433 -34.29 36.46 39.66
C SER A 433 -35.46 37.42 39.87
N SER A 434 -36.34 37.11 40.83
CA SER A 434 -37.36 38.05 41.31
C SER A 434 -36.72 39.28 41.93
N PRO A 435 -37.37 40.44 41.78
CA PRO A 435 -37.57 41.32 42.93
C PRO A 435 -39.05 41.64 43.17
N ASP A 436 -39.38 41.79 44.45
CA ASP A 436 -40.42 42.62 45.06
C ASP A 436 -41.86 42.65 44.47
N THR A 437 -42.79 42.12 45.26
CA THR A 437 -44.21 42.54 45.28
C THR A 437 -44.35 43.92 45.94
N PRO A 438 -45.32 44.74 45.53
CA PRO A 438 -46.49 44.88 46.41
C PRO A 438 -47.87 44.98 45.72
N ASP A 439 -48.90 44.73 46.52
CA ASP A 439 -50.31 45.15 46.42
C ASP A 439 -51.30 44.54 45.38
N THR A 440 -52.58 44.75 45.71
CA THR A 440 -53.84 44.12 45.25
C THR A 440 -54.71 45.14 44.45
N PRO A 441 -55.99 44.92 44.01
CA PRO A 441 -56.88 43.73 44.06
C PRO A 441 -57.77 43.40 42.81
N VAL A 442 -58.42 42.22 42.84
CA VAL A 442 -59.83 41.91 42.43
C VAL A 442 -60.26 41.68 40.95
N ALA A 443 -61.25 40.78 40.81
CA ALA A 443 -62.13 40.42 39.67
C ALA A 443 -61.53 39.60 38.48
N GLY A 444 -62.21 38.58 37.93
CA GLY A 444 -63.53 38.01 38.25
C GLY A 444 -63.83 36.64 37.57
N ILE A 445 -64.97 36.03 37.93
CA ILE A 445 -65.48 34.69 37.55
C ILE A 445 -66.90 34.92 36.95
N PRO A 446 -67.39 34.31 35.82
CA PRO A 446 -67.87 32.90 35.83
C PRO A 446 -68.04 32.08 34.52
N GLY A 447 -68.19 30.76 34.68
CA GLY A 447 -69.02 29.88 33.82
C GLY A 447 -68.29 29.02 32.76
N GLN A 448 -68.82 27.86 32.32
CA GLN A 448 -70.02 27.12 32.78
C GLN A 448 -69.98 25.59 32.48
N THR A 449 -70.47 24.81 33.44
CA THR A 449 -71.29 23.56 33.40
C THR A 449 -71.10 22.42 32.36
N ARG A 450 -71.05 21.18 32.90
CA ARG A 450 -71.32 19.88 32.24
C ARG A 450 -72.78 19.43 32.51
N PRO A 451 -73.40 18.61 31.63
CA PRO A 451 -74.51 17.71 32.02
C PRO A 451 -74.31 16.20 31.71
N GLN A 452 -75.10 15.39 32.42
CA GLN A 452 -75.42 13.93 32.35
C GLN A 452 -76.65 13.72 33.29
N PRO A 453 -77.22 12.50 33.54
CA PRO A 453 -77.05 11.17 32.94
C PRO A 453 -78.29 10.90 32.02
N PRO A 454 -79.22 9.90 32.13
CA PRO A 454 -79.29 8.55 32.77
C PRO A 454 -79.11 7.39 31.75
N GLY A 455 -79.21 6.09 32.06
CA GLY A 455 -79.26 5.40 33.37
C GLY A 455 -80.36 4.32 33.52
N GLY A 456 -80.00 3.03 33.52
CA GLY A 456 -80.87 1.85 33.80
C GLY A 456 -80.39 0.58 33.07
N GLY A 457 -80.29 -0.62 33.67
CA GLY A 457 -80.56 -1.02 35.06
C GLY A 457 -79.80 -2.30 35.50
N LEU A 458 -80.02 -2.71 36.76
CA LEU A 458 -79.44 -3.85 37.50
C LEU A 458 -80.59 -4.78 37.97
N PRO A 459 -80.42 -5.95 38.66
CA PRO A 459 -79.25 -6.48 39.41
C PRO A 459 -78.87 -7.93 38.99
N GLN A 460 -78.13 -8.80 39.71
CA GLN A 460 -77.55 -8.88 41.07
C GLN A 460 -76.31 -9.83 40.97
N GLY A 461 -75.12 -9.59 41.53
CA GLY A 461 -74.73 -9.63 42.97
C GLY A 461 -74.04 -10.99 43.29
N ASP A 462 -73.09 -11.18 44.21
CA ASP A 462 -72.33 -10.35 45.18
C ASP A 462 -71.27 -11.27 45.87
N ASP A 463 -70.20 -10.86 46.59
CA ASP A 463 -69.38 -9.63 46.56
C ASP A 463 -68.07 -9.78 47.41
N ARG A 464 -67.02 -8.98 47.08
CA ARG A 464 -65.91 -8.35 47.89
C ARG A 464 -65.38 -8.95 49.23
N HIS A 465 -64.12 -8.73 49.66
CA HIS A 465 -63.55 -7.43 50.15
C HIS A 465 -61.99 -7.41 50.32
N GLY A 466 -61.39 -6.21 50.45
CA GLY A 466 -59.99 -5.92 50.87
C GLY A 466 -59.94 -5.20 52.24
N PRO A 467 -59.07 -4.17 52.53
CA PRO A 467 -57.90 -3.65 51.79
C PRO A 467 -56.66 -3.14 52.63
N SER A 468 -55.53 -2.88 51.93
CA SER A 468 -54.45 -1.85 52.12
C SER A 468 -54.05 -1.18 53.46
N ALA A 469 -52.73 -1.15 53.78
CA ALA A 469 -51.97 -0.01 54.38
C ALA A 469 -50.41 -0.17 54.24
N GLY A 470 -49.62 0.91 54.39
CA GLY A 470 -48.13 0.94 54.45
C GLY A 470 -47.59 1.60 55.75
N PRO A 471 -46.35 2.16 55.86
CA PRO A 471 -45.23 2.34 54.92
C PRO A 471 -43.86 1.75 55.43
N GLY A 472 -42.68 2.24 54.96
CA GLY A 472 -41.35 1.67 55.33
C GLY A 472 -40.17 2.67 55.51
N ARG A 473 -38.93 2.16 55.72
CA ARG A 473 -37.65 2.92 55.84
C ARG A 473 -36.42 2.14 55.32
N ARG A 474 -35.27 2.84 55.22
CA ARG A 474 -33.91 2.45 54.73
C ARG A 474 -32.88 2.39 55.91
N PRO A 475 -31.54 2.20 55.71
CA PRO A 475 -30.76 1.18 54.97
C PRO A 475 -29.56 0.61 55.79
N GLY A 476 -28.68 -0.25 55.21
CA GLY A 476 -27.34 -0.54 55.78
C GLY A 476 -26.44 -1.53 55.01
N PHE A 477 -25.30 -1.04 54.49
CA PHE A 477 -24.04 -1.76 54.17
C PHE A 477 -23.00 -1.38 55.27
N PRO A 478 -21.75 -1.91 55.35
CA PRO A 478 -21.02 -2.93 54.58
C PRO A 478 -20.71 -4.19 55.47
N GLY A 479 -19.78 -5.12 55.21
CA GLY A 479 -18.92 -5.46 54.06
C GLY A 479 -17.47 -5.86 54.47
N GLY A 480 -16.75 -6.55 53.56
CA GLY A 480 -15.42 -7.16 53.78
C GLY A 480 -15.48 -8.58 54.39
N ASP A 481 -14.46 -9.43 54.31
CA ASP A 481 -13.36 -9.72 53.37
C ASP A 481 -12.44 -10.76 54.08
N ASN A 482 -11.58 -11.46 53.32
CA ASN A 482 -10.45 -12.28 53.79
C ASN A 482 -10.69 -13.59 54.61
N GLY A 483 -9.71 -14.52 54.47
CA GLY A 483 -9.55 -15.73 55.29
C GLY A 483 -10.49 -16.89 54.94
N GLY A 484 -10.10 -17.92 54.17
CA GLY A 484 -8.77 -18.24 53.61
C GLY A 484 -7.95 -19.14 54.52
N GLN A 485 -7.63 -20.36 54.04
CA GLN A 485 -6.88 -21.44 54.73
C GLN A 485 -7.65 -22.12 55.90
N ALA A 486 -7.40 -23.38 56.25
CA ALA A 486 -6.91 -24.52 55.47
C ALA A 486 -7.28 -25.86 56.15
N ARG A 487 -7.12 -26.95 55.40
CA ARG A 487 -7.02 -28.38 55.79
C ARG A 487 -6.72 -28.67 57.27
N HIS A 488 -7.42 -29.66 57.85
CA HIS A 488 -6.76 -30.93 58.23
C HIS A 488 -7.77 -32.06 58.54
N GLU A 489 -7.59 -33.20 57.86
CA GLU A 489 -8.02 -34.54 58.29
C GLU A 489 -6.87 -35.21 59.10
N PRO A 490 -7.00 -36.46 59.63
CA PRO A 490 -8.20 -37.28 59.88
C PRO A 490 -8.29 -37.79 61.35
N GLY A 491 -9.33 -38.57 61.70
CA GLY A 491 -9.34 -39.36 62.95
C GLY A 491 -10.56 -40.28 63.12
N MET A 492 -10.35 -41.60 63.11
CA MET A 492 -11.37 -42.59 63.46
C MET A 492 -11.36 -42.86 64.98
N ASN A 493 -12.53 -43.11 65.59
CA ASN A 493 -12.63 -44.10 66.67
C ASN A 493 -14.05 -44.72 66.76
N ARG A 494 -14.22 -45.75 67.60
CA ARG A 494 -15.37 -46.68 67.65
C ARG A 494 -16.01 -46.74 69.05
N GLN A 495 -17.35 -46.90 69.08
CA GLN A 495 -18.16 -47.54 70.14
C GLN A 495 -18.17 -46.81 71.51
N ASP A 496 -19.21 -46.84 72.36
CA ASP A 496 -20.16 -47.91 72.74
C ASP A 496 -21.63 -47.44 72.93
N ALA A 497 -22.51 -48.35 73.38
CA ALA A 497 -23.96 -48.12 73.69
C ALA A 497 -24.20 -47.70 75.17
N PRO A 498 -25.44 -47.33 75.61
CA PRO A 498 -26.41 -48.36 76.08
C PRO A 498 -27.93 -47.98 76.04
N GLN A 499 -28.75 -48.83 76.66
CA GLN A 499 -30.15 -48.66 77.16
C GLN A 499 -30.23 -49.39 78.55
N PRO A 500 -31.33 -49.41 79.38
CA PRO A 500 -32.75 -49.03 79.14
C PRO A 500 -33.55 -48.31 80.28
N GLY A 501 -34.78 -47.82 79.97
CA GLY A 501 -36.02 -48.14 80.72
C GLY A 501 -36.61 -47.24 81.86
N SER A 502 -37.88 -46.80 81.66
CA SER A 502 -39.06 -46.90 82.61
C SER A 502 -39.87 -45.63 83.06
N ILE A 503 -41.22 -45.77 83.02
CA ILE A 503 -42.27 -45.36 84.03
C ILE A 503 -42.89 -43.89 84.13
N VAL A 504 -44.18 -43.77 83.70
CA VAL A 504 -45.41 -43.25 84.41
C VAL A 504 -45.88 -41.75 84.51
N GLU A 505 -47.18 -41.55 84.13
CA GLU A 505 -48.31 -40.63 84.56
C GLU A 505 -48.49 -39.07 84.43
N GLN A 506 -49.80 -38.73 84.24
CA GLN A 506 -50.65 -37.59 84.71
C GLN A 506 -50.66 -36.15 84.12
N GLY A 507 -51.88 -35.63 83.81
CA GLY A 507 -52.31 -34.28 84.29
C GLY A 507 -53.18 -33.29 83.44
N ARG A 508 -54.53 -33.35 83.51
CA ARG A 508 -55.53 -32.20 83.49
C ARG A 508 -55.67 -31.28 82.23
N PRO A 509 -56.64 -30.31 82.15
CA PRO A 509 -58.02 -30.19 82.73
C PRO A 509 -59.17 -29.66 81.78
N ARG A 510 -60.46 -29.83 82.20
CA ARG A 510 -61.72 -28.98 82.16
C ARG A 510 -62.00 -27.95 81.01
N GLN A 511 -63.24 -27.52 80.65
CA GLN A 511 -64.66 -27.63 81.13
C GLN A 511 -65.64 -27.42 79.90
N SER A 512 -66.96 -27.11 79.86
CA SER A 512 -68.07 -26.73 80.80
C SER A 512 -69.48 -26.84 80.11
N GLY A 513 -70.59 -26.89 80.89
CA GLY A 513 -72.01 -26.62 80.46
C GLY A 513 -72.80 -27.77 79.79
N ASN A 514 -74.14 -27.91 79.90
CA ASN A 514 -75.20 -27.16 80.61
C ASN A 514 -76.42 -28.08 81.01
N LYS A 515 -77.43 -27.57 81.77
CA LYS A 515 -78.66 -28.27 82.30
C LYS A 515 -79.98 -27.70 81.68
N PRO A 516 -81.25 -28.09 82.05
CA PRO A 516 -81.82 -29.04 83.06
C PRO A 516 -82.83 -30.09 82.43
N GLY A 517 -83.76 -30.81 83.09
CA GLY A 517 -83.96 -31.22 84.51
C GLY A 517 -85.25 -30.79 85.25
N VAL A 518 -86.35 -31.61 85.32
CA VAL A 518 -87.61 -31.35 86.09
C VAL A 518 -88.32 -32.63 86.62
N GLU A 519 -88.81 -32.58 87.87
CA GLU A 519 -89.93 -33.29 88.60
C GLU A 519 -90.09 -34.83 88.82
N GLN A 520 -90.81 -35.13 89.93
CA GLN A 520 -91.48 -36.35 90.48
C GLN A 520 -92.79 -35.85 91.18
N PRO A 521 -93.64 -36.58 91.95
CA PRO A 521 -93.75 -38.00 92.41
C PRO A 521 -95.21 -38.56 92.18
N PRO A 522 -95.93 -39.39 93.01
CA PRO A 522 -95.62 -40.24 94.17
C PRO A 522 -96.17 -41.72 94.08
N LEU A 523 -96.68 -42.30 95.18
CA LEU A 523 -96.69 -43.73 95.57
C LEU A 523 -98.08 -44.45 95.56
N THR A 524 -98.04 -45.76 95.87
CA THR A 524 -99.14 -46.73 96.19
C THR A 524 -99.78 -47.44 94.98
N SER A 525 -100.34 -48.66 95.08
CA SER A 525 -100.78 -49.47 96.25
C SER A 525 -100.49 -50.99 96.12
N LYS A 526 -101.22 -51.88 96.83
CA LYS A 526 -100.97 -53.35 96.95
C LYS A 526 -101.99 -54.20 96.17
N THR A 527 -101.55 -55.30 95.53
CA THR A 527 -102.39 -56.48 95.20
C THR A 527 -101.56 -57.77 95.00
N ASP A 528 -101.97 -58.81 95.72
CA ASP A 528 -102.00 -60.27 95.43
C ASP A 528 -100.81 -61.08 94.86
N PRO A 529 -100.49 -62.29 95.40
CA PRO A 529 -99.24 -63.00 95.06
C PRO A 529 -99.32 -63.94 93.86
N THR A 530 -100.50 -64.49 93.53
CA THR A 530 -100.63 -65.66 92.63
C THR A 530 -100.57 -65.33 91.13
N ALA A 531 -100.60 -64.05 90.75
CA ALA A 531 -100.22 -63.62 89.40
C ALA A 531 -98.70 -63.44 89.24
N ALA A 532 -97.97 -63.22 90.35
CA ALA A 532 -96.56 -62.86 90.30
C ALA A 532 -95.66 -64.03 89.88
N GLU A 533 -95.97 -65.27 90.25
CA GLU A 533 -95.12 -66.43 89.94
C GLU A 533 -95.19 -66.84 88.46
N ALA A 534 -96.37 -66.76 87.84
CA ALA A 534 -96.54 -66.98 86.40
C ALA A 534 -95.83 -65.89 85.58
N ALA A 535 -95.95 -64.62 86.02
CA ALA A 535 -95.20 -63.51 85.44
C ALA A 535 -93.68 -63.67 85.64
N ALA A 536 -93.24 -64.16 86.80
CA ALA A 536 -91.82 -64.37 87.11
C ALA A 536 -91.19 -65.52 86.33
N MET A 537 -91.89 -66.63 86.08
CA MET A 537 -91.39 -67.67 85.18
C MET A 537 -91.29 -67.16 83.74
N LYS A 538 -92.31 -66.48 83.22
CA LYS A 538 -92.24 -65.90 81.88
C LYS A 538 -91.14 -64.83 81.76
N ALA A 539 -90.97 -63.99 82.78
CA ALA A 539 -89.89 -63.00 82.82
C ALA A 539 -88.50 -63.67 82.86
N ARG A 540 -88.32 -64.76 83.60
CA ARG A 540 -87.08 -65.56 83.60
C ARG A 540 -86.80 -66.25 82.26
N GLU A 541 -87.85 -66.70 81.56
CA GLU A 541 -87.73 -67.30 80.23
C GLU A 541 -87.39 -66.25 79.17
N GLU A 542 -88.01 -65.07 79.23
CA GLU A 542 -87.66 -63.90 78.40
C GLU A 542 -86.26 -63.33 78.74
N GLU A 543 -85.83 -63.38 80.01
CA GLU A 543 -84.48 -63.00 80.46
C GLU A 543 -83.42 -64.01 80.02
N ALA A 544 -83.69 -65.32 80.12
CA ALA A 544 -82.84 -66.37 79.58
C ALA A 544 -82.71 -66.26 78.05
N ALA A 545 -83.81 -66.01 77.34
CA ALA A 545 -83.79 -65.77 75.90
C ALA A 545 -83.00 -64.49 75.54
N ARG A 546 -83.09 -63.42 76.34
CA ARG A 546 -82.26 -62.21 76.18
C ARG A 546 -80.77 -62.50 76.42
N LEU A 547 -80.41 -63.23 77.47
CA LEU A 547 -79.04 -63.62 77.77
C LEU A 547 -78.47 -64.53 76.68
N GLN A 548 -79.27 -65.47 76.16
CA GLN A 548 -78.88 -66.34 75.04
C GLN A 548 -78.73 -65.54 73.72
N GLN A 549 -79.60 -64.56 73.46
CA GLN A 549 -79.45 -63.62 72.35
C GLN A 549 -78.23 -62.71 72.52
N GLU A 550 -77.89 -62.29 73.74
CA GLU A 550 -76.71 -61.47 73.99
C GLU A 550 -75.42 -62.29 73.86
N LEU A 551 -75.39 -63.53 74.35
CA LEU A 551 -74.28 -64.47 74.13
C LEU A 551 -74.08 -64.74 72.63
N ALA A 552 -75.16 -65.00 71.87
CA ALA A 552 -75.09 -65.15 70.42
C ALA A 552 -74.58 -63.88 69.73
N ARG A 553 -75.00 -62.68 70.17
CA ARG A 553 -74.46 -61.40 69.68
C ARG A 553 -72.99 -61.20 70.03
N ARG A 554 -72.54 -61.60 71.23
CA ARG A 554 -71.13 -61.53 71.65
C ARG A 554 -70.26 -62.52 70.88
N GLN A 555 -70.74 -63.73 70.60
CA GLN A 555 -70.05 -64.70 69.74
C GLN A 555 -69.98 -64.17 68.29
N ALA A 556 -71.09 -63.74 67.69
CA ALA A 556 -71.10 -63.17 66.35
C ALA A 556 -70.22 -61.90 66.24
N ALA A 557 -70.12 -61.09 67.31
CA ALA A 557 -69.20 -59.96 67.36
C ALA A 557 -67.73 -60.39 67.41
N MET A 558 -67.38 -61.43 68.17
CA MET A 558 -66.02 -62.00 68.16
C MET A 558 -65.67 -62.64 66.82
N GLU A 559 -66.58 -63.40 66.22
CA GLU A 559 -66.40 -63.99 64.89
C GLU A 559 -66.23 -62.92 63.81
N ALA A 560 -67.04 -61.84 63.86
CA ALA A 560 -66.86 -60.69 62.97
C ALA A 560 -65.54 -59.94 63.22
N GLN A 561 -65.06 -59.88 64.46
CA GLN A 561 -63.75 -59.29 64.79
C GLN A 561 -62.59 -60.16 64.30
N GLN A 562 -62.68 -61.49 64.44
CA GLN A 562 -61.70 -62.45 63.91
C GLN A 562 -61.69 -62.46 62.37
N ALA A 563 -62.86 -62.43 61.73
CA ALA A 563 -62.98 -62.32 60.28
C ALA A 563 -62.33 -61.03 59.74
N ARG A 564 -62.58 -59.88 60.40
CA ARG A 564 -61.93 -58.60 60.06
C ARG A 564 -60.41 -58.65 60.28
N ALA A 565 -59.94 -59.27 61.36
CA ALA A 565 -58.50 -59.44 61.60
C ALA A 565 -57.83 -60.31 60.52
N ALA A 566 -58.44 -61.44 60.15
CA ALA A 566 -57.95 -62.31 59.10
C ALA A 566 -58.01 -61.66 57.70
N GLU A 567 -59.02 -60.85 57.42
CA GLU A 567 -59.10 -60.06 56.20
C GLU A 567 -57.99 -58.99 56.17
N GLN A 568 -57.80 -58.25 57.27
CA GLN A 568 -56.74 -57.25 57.38
C GLN A 568 -55.34 -57.87 57.30
N GLU A 569 -55.14 -59.09 57.80
CA GLU A 569 -53.90 -59.84 57.63
C GLU A 569 -53.67 -60.27 56.18
N ARG A 570 -54.70 -60.75 55.46
CA ARG A 570 -54.61 -61.02 54.01
C ARG A 570 -54.30 -59.76 53.21
N GLN A 571 -54.93 -58.63 53.53
CA GLN A 571 -54.63 -57.34 52.90
C GLN A 571 -53.18 -56.91 53.17
N ASN A 572 -52.68 -57.08 54.41
CA ASN A 572 -51.29 -56.80 54.77
C ASN A 572 -50.30 -57.74 54.06
N GLN A 573 -50.63 -59.03 53.90
CA GLN A 573 -49.82 -60.01 53.17
C GLN A 573 -49.72 -59.62 51.69
N GLY A 574 -50.84 -59.35 51.01
CA GLY A 574 -50.83 -58.88 49.62
C GLY A 574 -50.04 -57.58 49.44
N ARG A 575 -50.06 -56.69 50.44
CA ARG A 575 -49.26 -55.45 50.45
C ARG A 575 -47.75 -55.74 50.55
N ARG A 576 -47.35 -56.69 51.40
CA ARG A 576 -45.95 -57.16 51.50
C ARG A 576 -45.48 -57.84 50.22
N GLU A 577 -46.30 -58.72 49.63
CA GLU A 577 -45.99 -59.40 48.37
C GLU A 577 -45.84 -58.40 47.21
N MET A 578 -46.71 -57.38 47.13
CA MET A 578 -46.59 -56.29 46.17
C MET A 578 -45.31 -55.48 46.38
N GLN A 579 -44.94 -55.17 47.63
CA GLN A 579 -43.67 -54.51 47.95
C GLN A 579 -42.46 -55.37 47.51
N SER A 580 -42.43 -56.66 47.86
CA SER A 580 -41.37 -57.58 47.46
C SER A 580 -41.32 -57.87 45.95
N ARG A 581 -42.40 -57.58 45.19
CA ARG A 581 -42.41 -57.61 43.72
C ARG A 581 -41.83 -56.32 43.14
N MET A 582 -42.26 -55.17 43.65
CA MET A 582 -41.71 -53.85 43.27
C MET A 582 -40.20 -53.75 43.56
N GLU A 583 -39.76 -54.30 44.68
CA GLU A 583 -38.34 -54.29 45.07
C GLU A 583 -37.48 -55.22 44.19
N ARG A 584 -37.97 -56.42 43.84
CA ARG A 584 -37.31 -57.27 42.84
C ARG A 584 -37.23 -56.59 41.48
N GLN A 585 -38.33 -56.00 41.00
CA GLN A 585 -38.34 -55.25 39.73
C GLN A 585 -37.40 -54.04 39.75
N ARG A 586 -37.26 -53.36 40.90
CA ARG A 586 -36.26 -52.30 41.09
C ARG A 586 -34.83 -52.84 41.02
N GLN A 587 -34.53 -53.96 41.67
CA GLN A 587 -33.22 -54.62 41.62
C GLN A 587 -32.86 -55.10 40.21
N GLU A 588 -33.83 -55.63 39.45
CA GLU A 588 -33.65 -56.03 38.05
C GLU A 588 -33.35 -54.82 37.14
N MET A 589 -34.08 -53.70 37.29
CA MET A 589 -33.78 -52.47 36.55
C MET A 589 -32.44 -51.86 36.95
N GLU A 590 -32.07 -51.90 38.23
CA GLU A 590 -30.77 -51.41 38.72
C GLU A 590 -29.62 -52.25 38.17
N LYS A 591 -29.75 -53.59 38.18
CA LYS A 591 -28.80 -54.52 37.57
C LYS A 591 -28.67 -54.26 36.05
N SER A 592 -29.79 -54.17 35.33
CA SER A 592 -29.76 -53.89 33.88
C SER A 592 -29.13 -52.52 33.57
N ARG A 593 -29.30 -51.52 34.45
CA ARG A 593 -28.61 -50.22 34.34
C ARG A 593 -27.10 -50.36 34.57
N GLN A 594 -26.66 -51.16 35.54
CA GLN A 594 -25.23 -51.43 35.76
C GLN A 594 -24.60 -52.20 34.60
N GLU A 595 -25.30 -53.20 34.04
CA GLU A 595 -24.84 -53.96 32.87
C GLU A 595 -24.66 -53.06 31.64
N LYS A 596 -25.63 -52.17 31.36
CA LYS A 596 -25.50 -51.17 30.28
C LYS A 596 -24.36 -50.19 30.52
N LEU A 597 -24.17 -49.70 31.74
CA LEU A 597 -23.05 -48.82 32.07
C LEU A 597 -21.69 -49.53 31.90
N ALA A 598 -21.61 -50.83 32.19
CA ALA A 598 -20.41 -51.63 31.95
C ALA A 598 -20.16 -51.87 30.45
N GLU A 599 -21.20 -52.10 29.65
CA GLU A 599 -21.12 -52.24 28.19
C GLU A 599 -20.72 -50.91 27.51
N GLU A 600 -21.31 -49.80 27.94
CA GLU A 600 -20.88 -48.46 27.53
C GLU A 600 -19.42 -48.18 27.91
N SER A 601 -18.99 -48.56 29.13
CA SER A 601 -17.62 -48.39 29.57
C SER A 601 -16.63 -49.17 28.69
N ARG A 602 -16.90 -50.45 28.42
CA ARG A 602 -16.09 -51.28 27.52
C ARG A 602 -16.06 -50.73 26.09
N THR A 603 -17.18 -50.19 25.61
CA THR A 603 -17.28 -49.57 24.29
C THR A 603 -16.44 -48.29 24.21
N ARG A 604 -16.48 -47.43 25.24
CA ARG A 604 -15.66 -46.21 25.34
C ARG A 604 -14.18 -46.54 25.47
N GLU A 605 -13.82 -47.58 26.22
CA GLU A 605 -12.44 -48.07 26.36
C GLU A 605 -11.90 -48.62 25.02
N MET A 606 -12.70 -49.41 24.29
CA MET A 606 -12.35 -49.88 22.95
C MET A 606 -12.20 -48.72 21.95
N GLN A 607 -13.08 -47.71 22.00
CA GLN A 607 -12.98 -46.51 21.17
C GLN A 607 -11.73 -45.68 21.51
N PHE A 608 -11.42 -45.51 22.80
CA PHE A 608 -10.22 -44.81 23.26
C PHE A 608 -8.94 -45.54 22.83
N ARG A 609 -8.89 -46.87 22.96
CA ARG A 609 -7.78 -47.69 22.48
C ARG A 609 -7.61 -47.60 20.97
N ARG A 610 -8.70 -47.69 20.20
CA ARG A 610 -8.66 -47.52 18.73
C ARG A 610 -8.16 -46.12 18.33
N HIS A 611 -8.53 -45.08 19.10
CA HIS A 611 -8.05 -43.73 18.87
C HIS A 611 -6.56 -43.57 19.24
N GLN A 612 -6.08 -44.19 20.31
CA GLN A 612 -4.64 -44.28 20.64
C GLN A 612 -3.85 -44.95 19.50
N GLU A 613 -4.33 -46.10 19.01
CA GLU A 613 -3.72 -46.84 17.90
C GLU A 613 -3.73 -46.02 16.58
N GLU A 614 -4.81 -45.28 16.29
CA GLU A 614 -4.90 -44.35 15.16
C GLU A 614 -3.93 -43.15 15.27
N MET A 615 -3.79 -42.59 16.48
CA MET A 615 -2.87 -41.47 16.72
C MET A 615 -1.40 -41.90 16.68
N ALA A 616 -1.07 -43.09 17.20
CA ALA A 616 0.24 -43.70 17.06
C ALA A 616 0.60 -43.98 15.58
N ALA A 617 -0.35 -44.49 14.79
CA ALA A 617 -0.17 -44.68 13.35
C ALA A 617 0.09 -43.35 12.60
N LYS A 618 -0.66 -42.29 12.94
CA LYS A 618 -0.44 -40.94 12.38
C LYS A 618 0.91 -40.36 12.76
N GLN A 619 1.38 -40.60 14.00
CA GLN A 619 2.72 -40.17 14.42
C GLN A 619 3.81 -40.93 13.66
N ALA A 620 3.70 -42.24 13.52
CA ALA A 620 4.63 -43.05 12.73
C ALA A 620 4.67 -42.62 11.25
N GLU A 621 3.52 -42.26 10.66
CA GLU A 621 3.46 -41.71 9.30
C GLU A 621 4.11 -40.32 9.21
N ALA A 622 3.91 -39.45 10.21
CA ALA A 622 4.56 -38.14 10.28
C ALA A 622 6.10 -38.26 10.41
N GLU A 623 6.60 -39.20 11.22
CA GLU A 623 8.03 -39.50 11.34
C GLU A 623 8.61 -40.10 10.05
N ALA A 624 7.87 -40.98 9.35
CA ALA A 624 8.26 -41.51 8.05
C ALA A 624 8.35 -40.39 6.99
N ARG A 625 7.35 -39.49 6.94
CA ARG A 625 7.35 -38.30 6.07
C ARG A 625 8.51 -37.35 6.40
N LYS A 626 8.84 -37.16 7.69
CA LYS A 626 10.00 -36.36 8.13
C LYS A 626 11.31 -36.96 7.61
N ARG A 627 11.51 -38.28 7.78
CA ARG A 627 12.69 -38.98 7.23
C ARG A 627 12.78 -38.91 5.71
N GLN A 628 11.66 -38.97 5.00
CA GLN A 628 11.62 -38.76 3.54
C GLN A 628 12.00 -37.32 3.15
N GLN A 629 11.55 -36.30 3.90
CA GLN A 629 11.94 -34.91 3.67
C GLN A 629 13.43 -34.67 3.96
N GLU A 630 13.97 -35.27 5.04
CA GLU A 630 15.39 -35.21 5.38
C GLU A 630 16.26 -35.89 4.32
N ALA A 631 15.85 -37.07 3.84
CA ALA A 631 16.53 -37.77 2.74
C ALA A 631 16.46 -37.00 1.41
N ALA A 632 15.31 -36.38 1.08
CA ALA A 632 15.16 -35.55 -0.10
C ALA A 632 16.03 -34.28 -0.03
N MET A 633 16.13 -33.65 1.14
CA MET A 633 16.99 -32.50 1.37
C MET A 633 18.48 -32.87 1.26
N ALA A 634 18.89 -34.01 1.82
CA ALA A 634 20.25 -34.52 1.67
C ALA A 634 20.59 -34.84 0.20
N ALA A 635 19.68 -35.46 -0.56
CA ALA A 635 19.84 -35.71 -1.99
C ALA A 635 19.93 -34.40 -2.80
N GLN A 636 19.14 -33.38 -2.44
CA GLN A 636 19.20 -32.05 -3.06
C GLN A 636 20.54 -31.34 -2.77
N GLN A 637 21.06 -31.45 -1.54
CA GLN A 637 22.39 -30.93 -1.18
C GLN A 637 23.51 -31.65 -1.93
N GLN A 638 23.44 -32.98 -2.09
CA GLN A 638 24.40 -33.74 -2.89
C GLN A 638 24.34 -33.35 -4.38
N ALA A 639 23.15 -33.15 -4.94
CA ALA A 639 22.98 -32.68 -6.32
C ALA A 639 23.51 -31.25 -6.53
N ALA A 640 23.35 -30.36 -5.54
CA ALA A 640 23.93 -29.02 -5.56
C ALA A 640 25.47 -29.06 -5.53
N ALA A 641 26.06 -29.84 -4.62
CA ALA A 641 27.52 -30.00 -4.55
C ALA A 641 28.11 -30.60 -5.83
N GLN A 642 27.43 -31.56 -6.47
CA GLN A 642 27.84 -32.10 -7.78
C GLN A 642 27.72 -31.06 -8.91
N LEU A 643 26.75 -30.15 -8.84
CA LEU A 643 26.62 -29.05 -9.80
C LEU A 643 27.76 -28.01 -9.61
N GLU A 644 28.09 -27.66 -8.36
CA GLU A 644 29.22 -26.78 -8.05
C GLU A 644 30.56 -27.37 -8.50
N GLN A 645 30.78 -28.67 -8.26
CA GLN A 645 31.97 -29.39 -8.77
C GLN A 645 32.06 -29.32 -10.30
N ARG A 646 30.98 -29.62 -11.03
CA ARG A 646 30.93 -29.52 -12.50
C ARG A 646 31.13 -28.10 -13.01
N GLN A 647 30.64 -27.08 -12.28
CA GLN A 647 30.86 -25.68 -12.62
C GLN A 647 32.34 -25.29 -12.39
N ALA A 648 32.97 -25.75 -11.31
CA ALA A 648 34.39 -25.52 -11.05
C ALA A 648 35.30 -26.21 -12.10
N GLU A 649 34.95 -27.43 -12.52
CA GLU A 649 35.63 -28.14 -13.61
C GLU A 649 35.46 -27.41 -14.96
N ALA A 650 34.23 -27.00 -15.30
CA ALA A 650 33.97 -26.23 -16.53
C ALA A 650 34.68 -24.88 -16.54
N MET A 651 34.79 -24.21 -15.38
CA MET A 651 35.58 -22.96 -15.23
C MET A 651 37.07 -23.21 -15.47
N LYS A 652 37.66 -24.26 -14.90
CA LYS A 652 39.07 -24.63 -15.15
C LYS A 652 39.34 -24.94 -16.62
N VAL A 653 38.47 -25.72 -17.27
CA VAL A 653 38.59 -26.01 -18.71
C VAL A 653 38.50 -24.74 -19.56
N ARG A 654 37.64 -23.79 -19.17
CA ARG A 654 37.53 -22.48 -19.84
C ARG A 654 38.73 -21.58 -19.60
N GLU A 655 39.32 -21.60 -18.40
CA GLU A 655 40.53 -20.86 -18.05
C GLU A 655 41.75 -21.40 -18.83
N GLU A 656 41.91 -22.73 -18.89
CA GLU A 656 42.92 -23.37 -19.74
C GLU A 656 42.73 -23.05 -21.23
N ALA A 657 41.50 -23.06 -21.73
CA ALA A 657 41.21 -22.68 -23.12
C ALA A 657 41.60 -21.21 -23.38
N SER A 658 41.15 -20.28 -22.52
CA SER A 658 41.50 -18.86 -22.62
C SER A 658 43.01 -18.60 -22.54
N ARG A 659 43.73 -19.40 -21.74
CA ARG A 659 45.19 -19.34 -21.65
C ARG A 659 45.87 -19.82 -22.93
N ARG A 660 45.43 -20.94 -23.51
CA ARG A 660 45.95 -21.46 -24.79
C ARG A 660 45.66 -20.50 -25.95
N GLU A 661 44.51 -19.81 -25.93
CA GLU A 661 44.19 -18.75 -26.87
C GLU A 661 45.12 -17.53 -26.69
N ALA A 662 45.38 -17.09 -25.46
CA ALA A 662 46.33 -16.00 -25.17
C ALA A 662 47.77 -16.35 -25.63
N GLU A 663 48.27 -17.55 -25.31
CA GLU A 663 49.57 -18.04 -25.75
C GLU A 663 49.67 -18.13 -27.30
N MET A 664 48.57 -18.50 -27.98
CA MET A 664 48.50 -18.49 -29.45
C MET A 664 48.47 -17.07 -30.03
N GLN A 665 47.75 -16.13 -29.42
CA GLN A 665 47.71 -14.74 -29.87
C GLN A 665 49.04 -14.03 -29.63
N GLU A 666 49.73 -14.28 -28.51
CA GLU A 666 51.07 -13.75 -28.27
C GLU A 666 52.05 -14.29 -29.33
N ARG A 667 52.02 -15.60 -29.61
CA ARG A 667 52.83 -16.20 -30.68
C ARG A 667 52.57 -15.54 -32.04
N ARG A 668 51.30 -15.36 -32.43
CA ARG A 668 50.93 -14.65 -33.67
C ARG A 668 51.40 -13.19 -33.66
N GLY A 669 51.35 -12.52 -32.52
CA GLY A 669 51.86 -11.17 -32.34
C GLY A 669 53.36 -11.07 -32.57
N ARG A 670 54.15 -12.02 -32.03
CA ARG A 670 55.60 -12.12 -32.26
C ARG A 670 55.91 -12.43 -33.74
N GLU A 671 55.26 -13.43 -34.33
CA GLU A 671 55.42 -13.78 -35.75
C GLU A 671 55.04 -12.61 -36.68
N ALA A 672 54.02 -11.81 -36.34
CA ALA A 672 53.65 -10.61 -37.07
C ALA A 672 54.62 -9.43 -36.87
N GLN A 673 55.20 -9.26 -35.67
CA GLN A 673 56.24 -8.26 -35.41
C GLN A 673 57.53 -8.57 -36.18
N GLU A 674 57.95 -9.84 -36.23
CA GLU A 674 59.10 -10.29 -36.99
C GLU A 674 58.88 -10.06 -38.50
N ALA A 675 57.71 -10.42 -39.02
CA ALA A 675 57.33 -10.15 -40.41
C ALA A 675 57.28 -8.65 -40.72
N ALA A 676 56.77 -7.81 -39.80
CA ALA A 676 56.73 -6.36 -39.97
C ALA A 676 58.13 -5.72 -39.94
N MET A 677 59.01 -6.18 -39.05
CA MET A 677 60.41 -5.73 -38.98
C MET A 677 61.16 -6.09 -40.27
N LYS A 678 60.98 -7.32 -40.78
CA LYS A 678 61.57 -7.73 -42.06
C LYS A 678 61.02 -6.92 -43.23
N ALA A 679 59.71 -6.69 -43.29
CA ALA A 679 59.09 -5.85 -44.32
C ALA A 679 59.58 -4.39 -44.26
N GLN A 680 59.84 -3.84 -43.06
CA GLN A 680 60.46 -2.52 -42.90
C GLN A 680 61.92 -2.50 -43.38
N GLN A 681 62.70 -3.56 -43.14
CA GLN A 681 64.06 -3.67 -43.66
C GLN A 681 64.07 -3.74 -45.19
N GLU A 682 63.28 -4.63 -45.80
CA GLU A 682 63.14 -4.72 -47.26
C GLU A 682 62.62 -3.42 -47.89
N ALA A 683 61.70 -2.70 -47.22
CA ALA A 683 61.22 -1.40 -47.69
C ALA A 683 62.29 -0.29 -47.57
N ALA A 684 63.07 -0.27 -46.49
CA ALA A 684 64.15 0.70 -46.30
C ALA A 684 65.31 0.46 -47.29
N GLU A 685 65.61 -0.80 -47.60
CA GLU A 685 66.58 -1.19 -48.63
C GLU A 685 66.12 -0.75 -50.02
N ARG A 686 64.88 -1.03 -50.40
CA ARG A 686 64.29 -0.53 -51.66
C ARG A 686 64.22 1.00 -51.72
N GLN A 687 63.98 1.69 -50.61
CA GLN A 687 64.05 3.16 -50.59
C GLN A 687 65.48 3.69 -50.71
N ARG A 688 66.51 2.99 -50.19
CA ARG A 688 67.91 3.35 -50.44
C ARG A 688 68.28 3.17 -51.90
N GLU A 689 67.97 2.02 -52.51
CA GLU A 689 68.21 1.82 -53.95
C GLU A 689 67.47 2.85 -54.81
N ALA A 690 66.20 3.15 -54.49
CA ALA A 690 65.43 4.14 -55.22
C ALA A 690 65.98 5.56 -55.04
N ALA A 691 66.43 5.93 -53.84
CA ALA A 691 67.05 7.23 -53.57
C ALA A 691 68.43 7.35 -54.25
N GLU A 692 69.22 6.28 -54.30
CA GLU A 692 70.52 6.26 -54.97
C GLU A 692 70.38 6.37 -56.50
N ARG A 693 69.43 5.63 -57.10
CA ARG A 693 69.06 5.79 -58.52
C ARG A 693 68.53 7.20 -58.81
N ALA A 694 67.68 7.74 -57.94
CA ALA A 694 67.16 9.09 -58.08
C ALA A 694 68.25 10.17 -57.93
N GLN A 695 69.26 9.97 -57.06
CA GLN A 695 70.43 10.85 -56.96
C GLN A 695 71.32 10.77 -58.21
N GLN A 696 71.50 9.57 -58.80
CA GLN A 696 72.25 9.41 -60.04
C GLN A 696 71.54 10.07 -61.23
N GLU A 697 70.22 9.88 -61.38
CA GLU A 697 69.43 10.62 -62.38
C GLU A 697 69.43 12.13 -62.12
N ALA A 698 69.25 12.57 -60.88
CA ALA A 698 69.23 13.99 -60.53
C ALA A 698 70.59 14.66 -60.77
N ALA A 699 71.71 13.99 -60.49
CA ALA A 699 73.05 14.49 -60.79
C ALA A 699 73.28 14.62 -62.31
N MET A 700 72.85 13.62 -63.09
CA MET A 700 72.96 13.64 -64.55
C MET A 700 72.09 14.75 -65.17
N ARG A 701 70.84 14.89 -64.72
CA ARG A 701 69.94 15.95 -65.16
C ARG A 701 70.40 17.34 -64.70
N ALA A 702 70.93 17.48 -63.48
CA ALA A 702 71.49 18.74 -63.00
C ALA A 702 72.72 19.17 -63.80
N ALA A 703 73.57 18.23 -64.24
CA ALA A 703 74.69 18.53 -65.12
C ALA A 703 74.23 19.01 -66.51
N GLN A 704 73.21 18.37 -67.09
CA GLN A 704 72.60 18.84 -68.36
C GLN A 704 71.89 20.18 -68.20
N GLU A 705 71.07 20.36 -67.15
CA GLU A 705 70.38 21.62 -66.88
C GLU A 705 71.36 22.76 -66.55
N ALA A 706 72.50 22.51 -65.90
CA ALA A 706 73.52 23.53 -65.69
C ALA A 706 74.12 24.01 -67.03
N ALA A 707 74.38 23.08 -67.97
CA ALA A 707 74.85 23.42 -69.31
C ALA A 707 73.79 24.16 -70.14
N GLU A 708 72.53 23.71 -70.12
CA GLU A 708 71.42 24.41 -70.76
C GLU A 708 71.16 25.78 -70.13
N ARG A 709 71.18 25.91 -68.80
CA ARG A 709 71.00 27.21 -68.11
C ARG A 709 72.15 28.16 -68.41
N ALA A 710 73.40 27.69 -68.54
CA ALA A 710 74.51 28.55 -68.96
C ALA A 710 74.29 29.12 -70.39
N GLN A 711 73.79 28.30 -71.33
CA GLN A 711 73.47 28.78 -72.69
C GLN A 711 72.19 29.63 -72.73
N ARG A 712 71.16 29.28 -71.95
CA ARG A 712 69.92 30.06 -71.86
C ARG A 712 70.10 31.38 -71.14
N GLU A 713 70.92 31.49 -70.08
CA GLU A 713 71.25 32.78 -69.47
C GLU A 713 72.07 33.69 -70.40
N ALA A 714 72.97 33.12 -71.22
CA ALA A 714 73.67 33.90 -72.25
C ALA A 714 72.69 34.43 -73.31
N ALA A 715 71.75 33.59 -73.77
CA ALA A 715 70.71 33.98 -74.71
C ALA A 715 69.67 34.95 -74.10
N GLU A 716 69.26 34.76 -72.85
CA GLU A 716 68.34 35.64 -72.14
C GLU A 716 68.97 36.97 -71.77
N ARG A 717 70.28 37.05 -71.49
CA ARG A 717 70.96 38.36 -71.34
C ARG A 717 70.97 39.10 -72.66
N ALA A 718 71.31 38.44 -73.77
CA ALA A 718 71.25 39.04 -75.10
C ALA A 718 69.82 39.48 -75.48
N GLN A 719 68.80 38.67 -75.18
CA GLN A 719 67.40 39.02 -75.43
C GLN A 719 66.86 40.07 -74.48
N ARG A 720 67.29 40.12 -73.21
CA ARG A 720 66.93 41.19 -72.27
C ARG A 720 67.58 42.50 -72.64
N GLU A 721 68.86 42.54 -73.00
CA GLU A 721 69.48 43.78 -73.50
C GLU A 721 68.81 44.26 -74.81
N ALA A 722 68.43 43.35 -75.72
CA ALA A 722 67.68 43.69 -76.91
C ALA A 722 66.26 44.20 -76.60
N MET A 723 65.55 43.54 -75.68
CA MET A 723 64.18 43.90 -75.30
C MET A 723 64.14 45.15 -74.42
N GLU A 724 65.14 45.40 -73.58
CA GLU A 724 65.28 46.60 -72.76
C GLU A 724 65.66 47.81 -73.63
N ARG A 725 66.53 47.65 -74.65
CA ARG A 725 66.73 48.67 -75.69
C ARG A 725 65.46 48.92 -76.49
N ALA A 726 64.73 47.87 -76.88
CA ALA A 726 63.46 48.01 -77.60
C ALA A 726 62.36 48.64 -76.73
N GLN A 727 62.33 48.38 -75.42
CA GLN A 727 61.43 49.00 -74.46
C GLN A 727 61.85 50.44 -74.14
N GLN A 728 63.15 50.77 -74.13
CA GLN A 728 63.62 52.15 -74.02
C GLN A 728 63.32 52.96 -75.29
N GLU A 729 63.48 52.39 -76.49
CA GLU A 729 63.01 53.02 -77.73
C GLU A 729 61.48 53.15 -77.76
N ALA A 730 60.74 52.11 -77.37
CA ALA A 730 59.28 52.18 -77.33
C ALA A 730 58.77 53.15 -76.27
N ALA A 731 59.44 53.24 -75.11
CA ALA A 731 59.12 54.23 -74.07
C ALA A 731 59.55 55.64 -74.48
N MET A 732 60.65 55.82 -75.20
CA MET A 732 61.07 57.13 -75.74
C MET A 732 60.12 57.59 -76.85
N ARG A 733 59.72 56.69 -77.76
CA ARG A 733 58.72 56.95 -78.80
C ARG A 733 57.33 57.16 -78.21
N ALA A 734 56.92 56.41 -77.18
CA ALA A 734 55.66 56.63 -76.47
C ALA A 734 55.67 57.88 -75.60
N ALA A 735 56.82 58.27 -75.03
CA ALA A 735 56.99 59.56 -74.34
C ALA A 735 57.05 60.73 -75.32
N GLN A 736 57.60 60.54 -76.53
CA GLN A 736 57.53 61.51 -77.62
C GLN A 736 56.10 61.62 -78.14
N GLU A 737 55.41 60.53 -78.47
CA GLU A 737 53.99 60.55 -78.83
C GLU A 737 53.10 61.08 -77.70
N ALA A 738 53.43 60.84 -76.42
CA ALA A 738 52.68 61.40 -75.30
C ALA A 738 52.97 62.89 -75.09
N ALA A 739 54.22 63.34 -75.27
CA ALA A 739 54.59 64.75 -75.25
C ALA A 739 54.07 65.50 -76.49
N GLU A 740 53.97 64.83 -77.63
CA GLU A 740 53.42 65.33 -78.88
C GLU A 740 51.89 65.33 -78.83
N ARG A 741 51.23 64.31 -78.26
CA ARG A 741 49.79 64.37 -77.93
C ARG A 741 49.47 65.35 -76.80
N GLN A 742 50.36 65.58 -75.85
CA GLN A 742 50.23 66.66 -74.85
C GLN A 742 50.46 68.03 -75.49
N ARG A 743 51.37 68.16 -76.46
CA ARG A 743 51.55 69.39 -77.25
C ARG A 743 50.42 69.62 -78.24
N GLU A 744 49.89 68.60 -78.90
CA GLU A 744 48.69 68.68 -79.73
C GLU A 744 47.44 68.91 -78.89
N ALA A 745 47.32 68.34 -77.69
CA ALA A 745 46.21 68.62 -76.79
C ALA A 745 46.34 70.01 -76.16
N ALA A 746 47.56 70.48 -75.88
CA ALA A 746 47.80 71.87 -75.45
C ALA A 746 47.63 72.85 -76.61
N GLU A 747 48.00 72.52 -77.84
CA GLU A 747 47.74 73.32 -79.04
C GLU A 747 46.28 73.25 -79.45
N ARG A 748 45.57 72.13 -79.29
CA ARG A 748 44.11 72.08 -79.48
C ARG A 748 43.40 72.82 -78.36
N ALA A 749 43.84 72.73 -77.11
CA ALA A 749 43.29 73.53 -76.02
C ALA A 749 43.63 75.03 -76.18
N GLN A 750 44.81 75.39 -76.71
CA GLN A 750 45.16 76.78 -77.02
C GLN A 750 44.47 77.26 -78.31
N ARG A 751 44.27 76.41 -79.32
CA ARG A 751 43.49 76.76 -80.53
C ARG A 751 42.00 76.82 -80.22
N GLU A 752 41.45 75.98 -79.35
CA GLU A 752 40.07 76.08 -78.86
C GLU A 752 39.89 77.24 -77.87
N ALA A 753 40.88 77.53 -77.02
CA ALA A 753 40.83 78.72 -76.16
C ALA A 753 41.03 80.00 -76.99
N MET A 754 41.86 79.97 -78.03
CA MET A 754 42.03 81.07 -78.98
C MET A 754 40.86 81.18 -79.94
N GLU A 755 40.20 80.09 -80.34
CA GLU A 755 38.94 80.11 -81.09
C GLU A 755 37.80 80.60 -80.20
N ARG A 756 37.71 80.19 -78.93
CA ARG A 756 36.71 80.73 -77.99
C ARG A 756 36.99 82.20 -77.67
N ALA A 757 38.24 82.61 -77.52
CA ALA A 757 38.62 84.01 -77.39
C ALA A 757 38.42 84.81 -78.68
N GLN A 758 38.64 84.21 -79.86
CA GLN A 758 38.34 84.80 -81.17
C GLN A 758 36.84 84.78 -81.47
N GLN A 759 36.05 83.87 -80.91
CA GLN A 759 34.59 83.83 -81.01
C GLN A 759 33.95 84.81 -80.02
N GLU A 760 34.48 84.99 -78.80
CA GLU A 760 34.12 86.10 -77.93
C GLU A 760 34.53 87.44 -78.55
N ALA A 761 35.76 87.56 -79.06
CA ALA A 761 36.23 88.76 -79.73
C ALA A 761 35.47 89.02 -81.04
N ALA A 762 35.09 87.99 -81.81
CA ALA A 762 34.25 88.12 -83.00
C ALA A 762 32.78 88.36 -82.65
N MET A 763 32.28 87.92 -81.49
CA MET A 763 30.92 88.23 -81.03
C MET A 763 30.85 89.67 -80.52
N ARG A 764 31.85 90.13 -79.77
CA ARG A 764 32.02 91.54 -79.38
C ARG A 764 32.28 92.42 -80.61
N ALA A 765 33.15 92.01 -81.54
CA ALA A 765 33.37 92.71 -82.79
C ALA A 765 32.18 92.62 -83.75
N ALA A 766 31.31 91.59 -83.66
CA ALA A 766 30.04 91.55 -84.39
C ALA A 766 28.98 92.45 -83.74
N GLN A 767 28.99 92.64 -82.43
CA GLN A 767 28.18 93.67 -81.76
C GLN A 767 28.68 95.08 -82.16
N GLU A 768 29.99 95.36 -82.08
CA GLU A 768 30.57 96.62 -82.56
C GLU A 768 30.37 96.81 -84.08
N ALA A 769 30.47 95.75 -84.88
CA ALA A 769 30.19 95.82 -86.32
C ALA A 769 28.71 95.96 -86.62
N ALA A 770 27.80 95.46 -85.77
CA ALA A 770 26.37 95.75 -85.87
C ALA A 770 26.06 97.21 -85.52
N GLU A 771 26.68 97.77 -84.48
CA GLU A 771 26.57 99.22 -84.18
C GLU A 771 27.18 100.07 -85.30
N ARG A 772 28.34 99.70 -85.84
CA ARG A 772 28.95 100.37 -87.00
C ARG A 772 28.10 100.21 -88.26
N ALA A 773 27.50 99.05 -88.51
CA ALA A 773 26.59 98.82 -89.63
C ALA A 773 25.28 99.62 -89.48
N GLN A 774 24.75 99.80 -88.27
CA GLN A 774 23.62 100.70 -88.03
C GLN A 774 24.00 102.17 -88.26
N ARG A 775 25.20 102.60 -87.85
CA ARG A 775 25.72 103.95 -88.16
C ARG A 775 25.96 104.14 -89.66
N GLU A 776 26.57 103.18 -90.34
CA GLU A 776 26.78 103.22 -91.79
C GLU A 776 25.47 103.14 -92.57
N ALA A 777 24.47 102.37 -92.12
CA ALA A 777 23.14 102.37 -92.72
C ALA A 777 22.47 103.75 -92.59
N MET A 778 22.65 104.43 -91.44
CA MET A 778 22.16 105.79 -91.23
C MET A 778 22.91 106.82 -92.10
N GLU A 779 24.23 106.70 -92.26
CA GLU A 779 25.00 107.53 -93.21
C GLU A 779 24.60 107.26 -94.68
N ARG A 780 24.41 106.00 -95.07
CA ARG A 780 23.99 105.63 -96.43
C ARG A 780 22.58 106.15 -96.73
N ALA A 781 21.65 106.09 -95.78
CA ALA A 781 20.34 106.72 -95.89
C ALA A 781 20.43 108.25 -96.06
N GLN A 782 21.34 108.93 -95.34
CA GLN A 782 21.59 110.35 -95.54
C GLN A 782 22.25 110.67 -96.89
N ARG A 783 23.15 109.82 -97.39
CA ARG A 783 23.78 109.98 -98.71
C ARG A 783 22.79 109.75 -99.86
N GLU A 784 21.94 108.72 -99.78
CA GLU A 784 20.86 108.52 -100.76
C GLU A 784 19.85 109.67 -100.74
N ALA A 785 19.50 110.21 -99.57
CA ALA A 785 18.64 111.39 -99.48
C ALA A 785 19.29 112.62 -100.16
N ALA A 786 20.59 112.83 -99.95
CA ALA A 786 21.34 113.91 -100.59
C ALA A 786 21.52 113.72 -102.10
N GLU A 787 21.69 112.48 -102.59
CA GLU A 787 21.75 112.21 -104.03
C GLU A 787 20.39 112.38 -104.70
N ARG A 788 19.30 111.91 -104.09
CA ARG A 788 17.92 112.16 -104.60
C ARG A 788 17.59 113.66 -104.63
N GLN A 789 18.07 114.45 -103.66
CA GLN A 789 17.98 115.92 -103.73
C GLN A 789 18.78 116.51 -104.91
N ARG A 790 20.01 116.05 -105.15
CA ARG A 790 20.85 116.50 -106.26
C ARG A 790 20.31 116.06 -107.63
N GLU A 791 19.68 114.91 -107.71
CA GLU A 791 19.04 114.40 -108.92
C GLU A 791 17.77 115.18 -109.24
N MET A 792 16.93 115.46 -108.24
CA MET A 792 15.77 116.37 -108.38
C MET A 792 16.19 117.78 -108.80
N GLN A 793 17.31 118.30 -108.29
CA GLN A 793 17.87 119.58 -108.73
C GLN A 793 18.39 119.55 -110.18
N ARG A 794 19.05 118.47 -110.61
CA ARG A 794 19.45 118.29 -112.03
C ARG A 794 18.23 118.21 -112.94
N GLN A 795 17.18 117.48 -112.56
CA GLN A 795 15.93 117.40 -113.32
C GLN A 795 15.23 118.76 -113.41
N GLN A 796 15.27 119.59 -112.35
CA GLN A 796 14.81 120.98 -112.44
C GLN A 796 15.69 121.85 -113.36
N GLU A 797 17.02 121.69 -113.34
CA GLU A 797 17.91 122.45 -114.21
C GLU A 797 17.78 122.04 -115.69
N GLU A 798 17.63 120.74 -115.98
CA GLU A 798 17.38 120.23 -117.33
C GLU A 798 15.99 120.62 -117.83
N ALA A 799 14.94 120.54 -117.00
CA ALA A 799 13.61 121.04 -117.36
C ALA A 799 13.63 122.56 -117.63
N ARG A 800 14.39 123.33 -116.84
CA ARG A 800 14.61 124.77 -117.10
C ARG A 800 15.35 124.99 -118.42
N ARG A 801 16.45 124.28 -118.68
CA ARG A 801 17.21 124.40 -119.94
C ARG A 801 16.36 124.01 -121.15
N GLN A 802 15.55 122.97 -121.05
CA GLN A 802 14.61 122.56 -122.12
C GLN A 802 13.51 123.60 -122.35
N ALA A 803 12.98 124.24 -121.30
CA ALA A 803 12.04 125.35 -121.43
C ALA A 803 12.69 126.60 -122.06
N GLU A 804 13.93 126.91 -121.67
CA GLU A 804 14.72 128.05 -122.17
C GLU A 804 15.15 127.84 -123.64
N GLU A 805 15.49 126.60 -124.03
CA GLU A 805 15.77 126.24 -125.42
C GLU A 805 14.49 126.16 -126.28
N ALA A 806 13.36 125.67 -125.73
CA ALA A 806 12.07 125.70 -126.40
C ALA A 806 11.59 127.14 -126.66
N ALA A 807 11.73 128.03 -125.67
CA ALA A 807 11.45 129.46 -125.82
C ALA A 807 12.37 130.10 -126.89
N ARG A 808 13.66 129.75 -126.91
CA ARG A 808 14.58 130.21 -127.97
C ARG A 808 14.18 129.71 -129.35
N ARG A 809 13.80 128.43 -129.51
CA ARG A 809 13.34 127.88 -130.79
C ARG A 809 12.03 128.51 -131.25
N GLN A 810 11.10 128.80 -130.33
CA GLN A 810 9.89 129.57 -130.64
C GLN A 810 10.22 131.02 -131.06
N ALA A 811 11.22 131.66 -130.45
CA ALA A 811 11.71 132.97 -130.86
C ALA A 811 12.38 132.94 -132.26
N GLU A 812 13.16 131.91 -132.58
CA GLU A 812 13.75 131.72 -133.91
C GLU A 812 12.68 131.39 -134.98
N GLU A 813 11.65 130.60 -134.68
CA GLU A 813 10.49 130.41 -135.58
C GLU A 813 9.68 131.69 -135.77
N ALA A 814 9.42 132.44 -134.70
CA ALA A 814 8.71 133.72 -134.77
C ALA A 814 9.50 134.75 -135.59
N ALA A 815 10.82 134.85 -135.39
CA ALA A 815 11.70 135.71 -136.19
C ALA A 815 11.73 135.29 -137.66
N ARG A 816 11.70 133.98 -137.95
CA ARG A 816 11.66 133.47 -139.33
C ARG A 816 10.33 133.76 -140.03
N ARG A 817 9.20 133.64 -139.31
CA ARG A 817 7.88 134.05 -139.83
C ARG A 817 7.78 135.56 -140.02
N ALA A 818 8.32 136.35 -139.09
CA ALA A 818 8.40 137.81 -139.25
C ALA A 818 9.25 138.24 -140.46
N ALA A 819 10.35 137.53 -140.76
CA ALA A 819 11.12 137.75 -141.99
C ALA A 819 10.32 137.39 -143.27
N GLU A 820 9.49 136.35 -143.20
CA GLU A 820 8.63 135.90 -144.31
C GLU A 820 7.39 136.79 -144.52
N GLU A 821 6.91 137.48 -143.47
CA GLU A 821 5.90 138.54 -143.58
C GLU A 821 6.50 139.89 -144.01
N ALA A 822 7.72 140.23 -143.59
CA ALA A 822 8.43 141.40 -144.10
C ALA A 822 8.66 141.31 -145.62
N ALA A 823 9.00 140.10 -146.11
CA ALA A 823 9.09 139.80 -147.54
C ALA A 823 7.74 139.88 -148.31
N LYS A 824 6.60 140.01 -147.60
CA LYS A 824 5.27 140.24 -148.19
C LYS A 824 4.76 141.67 -148.04
N GLN A 825 5.27 142.46 -147.09
CA GLN A 825 4.83 143.84 -146.88
C GLN A 825 5.67 144.87 -147.64
N GLN A 826 6.96 144.63 -147.89
CA GLN A 826 7.76 145.50 -148.79
C GLN A 826 7.63 145.12 -150.29
N GLY A 827 6.39 144.81 -150.67
CA GLY A 827 5.82 145.28 -151.93
C GLY A 827 5.24 146.70 -151.83
N GLN A 828 5.71 147.48 -150.83
CA GLN A 828 5.46 148.91 -150.56
C GLN A 828 6.60 149.47 -149.70
#